data_AF-A0A8X7QZL2-F1
#
_entry.id   AF-A0A8X7QZL2-F1
#
_cell.length_a   1.000
_cell.length_b   1.000
_cell.length_c   1.000
_cell.angle_alpha   90.00
_cell.angle_beta   90.00
_cell.angle_gamma   90.00
#
_symmetry.space_group_name_H-M   'P 1'
#
loop_
_entity.id
_entity.type
_entity.pdbx_description
1 polymer ?
#
loop_
_entity_poly.entity_id
_entity_poly.type
_entity_poly.pdbx_seq_one_letter_code
_entity_poly.pdbx_strand_id
1 'polypeptide(L)'
;MGQRRWVFLLAMFAFLLSFSSGTGVLKLKSDDSPPLYNHTLTMTLVEYASAVYMSDLSELFNWTCKRCNGFTKGFEVIEIIFDVEHCLQAYVGVAKDLNAIIIAFRGTQEHSIQNWVSDLFWKQLDLNYPDMSDAMVHHGFYSAYHNTTVRPAVLGAVQRAKKSYGPNINIMVTGHSMGGAMATFCGLDLVVNGGEENVQVMTFGQPRVGNAAFASYYSLLVPNTFRITHDHDIVPHLPPYYNHFPQKTYHHFPTEVWLRDVSSLNHSVEKVCDNTGEDPTCSRSVKGNSISDHLSYFGVELHCETWRQCSIVMSHEMDRFSKKDSKGNLIMSRTVPSTNVEVLKLKSYDGRPVYNHTLALTLVEYTSAVYMSDLAQLFTWTCERCNGLTKGFQVIEIIVDIEYCLQAYVGVAKDLNAIIIAFRGTQEHSIQNWISDLFWKQLDLNYPDMPDAMVHHGFYTAYHNTTVRPAVLGAVKLAKKFYGANINTIMVTGHSMGGAMAAFCGLDLVVNEGEENVQVMTFGQPRIGNADFASYYSLLVPNTFRITHDHDIVPHLPPYFYYFPRKTYHHFPTEVWVRDLSVLKLVRFGVEKVCDNTGEDPTCCRSVKGNSISDHLSYFGVELHCETWRQCSIVMSHEMDRFSKKDSKGNLIMSRTVPSTNVEVLKLKSYDGRPVYNHTLALTLVEYTSAVYMSDLAQLFTWTCERCNGLTKGFQVIEIIVDIEYCLQAYVGVAKDLNAIIIAFRGTQEHSIQNWISDLFWKQLDLNYPDMPDAMVHHGFYTAYHNTTVRPAVLGAVKLAKKFYGANINTIMVTGHSMGGAMAAFCGLDLVVNEGEENVQVMTFGQPRIGNADFASYYSLLVPNTFRITHDHDIVPHLPPYFYYFPRKTYHHFPTEVWVRDLSVLKLVRFGVEKVCDNTGEDPTCCRSVMGRSISDHLTYFGVDLMCESWRQCNIVMSNEVERYSRKDSKGNIFMSRTVPSTETKTLSKTGVSSL
;
A
#
# COMPACT_ATOMS: atom_id res chain seq x y z
N MET A 1 -34.59 -65.02 24.26
CA MET A 1 -33.59 -64.06 23.72
C MET A 1 -33.80 -63.97 22.21
N GLY A 2 -34.63 -63.03 21.77
CA GLY A 2 -35.05 -63.00 20.36
C GLY A 2 -36.30 -62.15 20.19
N GLN A 3 -36.28 -60.89 20.65
CA GLN A 3 -37.33 -59.91 20.35
C GLN A 3 -36.96 -58.47 20.76
N ARG A 4 -35.66 -58.11 20.80
CA ARG A 4 -35.21 -56.73 21.10
C ARG A 4 -34.15 -56.17 20.16
N ARG A 5 -33.79 -56.88 19.08
CA ARG A 5 -32.86 -56.39 18.05
C ARG A 5 -33.54 -55.85 16.77
N TRP A 6 -34.84 -56.06 16.60
CA TRP A 6 -35.59 -55.57 15.42
C TRP A 6 -36.23 -54.19 15.62
N VAL A 7 -36.45 -53.74 16.86
CA VAL A 7 -37.05 -52.43 17.14
C VAL A 7 -36.04 -51.29 17.00
N PHE A 8 -34.75 -51.55 17.21
CA PHE A 8 -33.69 -50.53 17.06
C PHE A 8 -33.28 -50.27 15.59
N LEU A 9 -33.44 -51.25 14.70
CA LEU A 9 -33.12 -51.08 13.27
C LEU A 9 -34.26 -50.41 12.47
N LEU A 10 -35.52 -50.57 12.89
CA LEU A 10 -36.67 -49.87 12.29
C LEU A 10 -36.75 -48.38 12.70
N ALA A 11 -36.30 -48.03 13.92
CA ALA A 11 -36.26 -46.64 14.37
C ALA A 11 -35.19 -45.80 13.64
N MET A 12 -34.06 -46.41 13.24
CA MET A 12 -33.02 -45.73 12.45
C MET A 12 -33.40 -45.55 10.98
N PHE A 13 -34.23 -46.42 10.40
CA PHE A 13 -34.68 -46.27 9.01
C PHE A 13 -35.84 -45.27 8.85
N ALA A 14 -36.64 -45.04 9.90
CA ALA A 14 -37.69 -44.01 9.90
C ALA A 14 -37.14 -42.58 10.12
N PHE A 15 -35.97 -42.44 10.77
CA PHE A 15 -35.32 -41.15 10.97
C PHE A 15 -34.47 -40.69 9.76
N LEU A 16 -34.15 -41.60 8.84
CA LEU A 16 -33.42 -41.29 7.59
C LEU A 16 -34.35 -41.03 6.38
N LEU A 17 -35.67 -41.07 6.56
CA LEU A 17 -36.68 -40.79 5.52
C LEU A 17 -37.59 -39.59 5.83
N SER A 18 -37.24 -38.74 6.80
CA SER A 18 -38.02 -37.53 7.15
C SER A 18 -37.26 -36.20 7.04
N PHE A 19 -36.07 -36.17 6.42
CA PHE A 19 -35.36 -34.93 6.05
C PHE A 19 -35.01 -34.92 4.57
N SER A 20 -36.02 -34.87 3.69
CA SER A 20 -35.84 -34.48 2.28
C SER A 20 -37.15 -34.06 1.62
N SER A 21 -37.77 -32.98 2.10
CA SER A 21 -38.63 -32.09 1.28
C SER A 21 -39.20 -30.98 2.16
N GLY A 22 -38.66 -29.79 2.02
CA GLY A 22 -39.12 -28.63 2.77
C GLY A 22 -38.17 -27.44 2.74
N THR A 23 -37.46 -27.20 1.64
CA THR A 23 -36.96 -25.85 1.38
C THR A 23 -38.17 -24.99 1.05
N GLY A 24 -38.73 -24.36 2.07
CA GLY A 24 -39.72 -23.31 1.92
C GLY A 24 -39.08 -22.15 1.17
N VAL A 25 -39.23 -22.14 -0.16
CA VAL A 25 -39.09 -20.92 -0.95
C VAL A 25 -40.17 -19.98 -0.43
N LEU A 26 -39.75 -18.91 0.26
CA LEU A 26 -40.59 -17.76 0.52
C LEU A 26 -41.08 -17.23 -0.83
N LYS A 27 -42.27 -17.65 -1.26
CA LYS A 27 -43.02 -16.99 -2.33
C LYS A 27 -43.47 -15.62 -1.82
N LEU A 28 -42.59 -14.64 -1.92
CA LEU A 28 -43.00 -13.26 -2.06
C LEU A 28 -43.54 -13.11 -3.48
N LYS A 29 -44.84 -12.83 -3.59
CA LYS A 29 -45.45 -12.34 -4.82
C LYS A 29 -44.84 -10.97 -5.12
N SER A 30 -43.98 -10.87 -6.12
CA SER A 30 -43.88 -9.64 -6.91
C SER A 30 -44.85 -9.78 -8.08
N ASP A 31 -45.88 -8.95 -8.04
CA ASP A 31 -46.65 -8.56 -9.22
C ASP A 31 -45.73 -7.59 -9.98
N ASP A 32 -45.29 -7.96 -11.18
CA ASP A 32 -45.05 -7.09 -12.34
C ASP A 32 -44.26 -7.87 -13.40
N SER A 33 -44.68 -7.70 -14.65
CA SER A 33 -44.20 -8.37 -15.87
C SER A 33 -42.70 -8.66 -15.94
N PRO A 34 -42.28 -9.78 -16.60
CA PRO A 34 -40.86 -10.06 -16.80
C PRO A 34 -40.16 -8.88 -17.49
N PRO A 35 -38.92 -8.55 -17.10
CA PRO A 35 -38.21 -7.39 -17.63
C PRO A 35 -38.17 -7.46 -19.16
N LEU A 36 -38.67 -6.40 -19.80
CA LEU A 36 -38.81 -6.34 -21.26
C LEU A 36 -37.44 -6.06 -21.88
N TYR A 37 -36.94 -7.01 -22.67
CA TYR A 37 -35.72 -6.81 -23.46
C TYR A 37 -35.91 -5.64 -24.45
N ASN A 38 -34.93 -4.74 -24.50
CA ASN A 38 -34.94 -3.58 -25.39
C ASN A 38 -33.69 -3.61 -26.30
N HIS A 39 -33.93 -3.86 -27.59
CA HIS A 39 -32.88 -3.90 -28.62
C HIS A 39 -32.11 -2.57 -28.73
N THR A 40 -32.81 -1.43 -28.77
CA THR A 40 -32.16 -0.12 -28.90
C THR A 40 -31.25 0.19 -27.71
N LEU A 41 -31.71 -0.10 -26.50
CA LEU A 41 -30.87 0.06 -25.30
C LEU A 41 -29.65 -0.87 -25.34
N THR A 42 -29.81 -2.08 -25.89
CA THR A 42 -28.70 -3.03 -26.05
C THR A 42 -27.66 -2.50 -27.03
N MET A 43 -28.08 -1.94 -28.17
CA MET A 43 -27.20 -1.28 -29.13
C MET A 43 -26.44 -0.10 -28.50
N THR A 44 -27.07 0.65 -27.60
CA THR A 44 -26.40 1.73 -26.87
C THR A 44 -25.39 1.20 -25.84
N LEU A 45 -25.75 0.20 -25.05
CA LEU A 45 -24.88 -0.35 -24.00
C LEU A 45 -23.69 -1.13 -24.54
N VAL A 46 -23.77 -1.68 -25.76
CA VAL A 46 -22.61 -2.30 -26.43
C VAL A 46 -21.58 -1.25 -26.86
N GLU A 47 -22.00 -0.06 -27.29
CA GLU A 47 -21.07 1.05 -27.59
C GLU A 47 -20.36 1.54 -26.33
N TYR A 48 -21.07 1.66 -25.20
CA TYR A 48 -20.45 1.96 -23.90
C TYR A 48 -19.45 0.87 -23.47
N ALA A 49 -19.81 -0.41 -23.61
CA ALA A 49 -18.90 -1.53 -23.34
C ALA A 49 -17.69 -1.56 -24.29
N SER A 50 -17.80 -0.99 -25.49
CA SER A 50 -16.70 -0.87 -26.45
C SER A 50 -15.78 0.31 -26.14
N ALA A 51 -16.31 1.44 -25.67
CA ALA A 51 -15.52 2.64 -25.34
C ALA A 51 -14.49 2.40 -24.22
N VAL A 52 -14.75 1.48 -23.28
CA VAL A 52 -13.82 1.16 -22.18
C VAL A 52 -12.51 0.51 -22.68
N TYR A 53 -12.46 0.05 -23.93
CA TYR A 53 -11.25 -0.49 -24.55
C TYR A 53 -10.33 0.60 -25.16
N MET A 54 -10.72 1.87 -25.12
CA MET A 54 -9.86 2.97 -25.55
C MET A 54 -8.65 3.11 -24.62
N SER A 55 -7.45 3.17 -25.20
CA SER A 55 -6.19 3.33 -24.48
C SER A 55 -5.79 4.79 -24.26
N ASP A 56 -6.35 5.73 -25.05
CA ASP A 56 -6.20 7.16 -24.79
C ASP A 56 -7.25 7.61 -23.76
N LEU A 57 -6.78 7.82 -22.53
CA LEU A 57 -7.64 8.25 -21.43
C LEU A 57 -8.04 9.72 -21.56
N SER A 58 -7.30 10.53 -22.31
CA SER A 58 -7.67 11.95 -22.54
C SER A 58 -8.88 12.03 -23.47
N GLU A 59 -8.87 11.25 -24.56
CA GLU A 59 -10.01 11.14 -25.47
C GLU A 59 -11.22 10.50 -24.77
N LEU A 60 -11.00 9.49 -23.94
CA LEU A 60 -12.07 8.86 -23.16
C LEU A 60 -12.65 9.83 -22.12
N PHE A 61 -11.81 10.57 -21.37
CA PHE A 61 -12.24 11.51 -20.33
C PHE A 61 -13.03 12.71 -20.89
N ASN A 62 -12.68 13.17 -22.09
CA ASN A 62 -13.40 14.22 -22.80
C ASN A 62 -14.54 13.70 -23.67
N TRP A 63 -14.73 12.38 -23.74
CA TRP A 63 -15.71 11.71 -24.60
C TRP A 63 -15.60 12.11 -26.08
N THR A 64 -14.36 12.21 -26.58
CA THR A 64 -14.03 12.55 -27.98
C THR A 64 -13.41 11.37 -28.74
N CYS A 65 -13.34 10.20 -28.11
CA CYS A 65 -12.75 9.02 -28.70
C CYS A 65 -13.53 8.55 -29.94
N LYS A 66 -12.87 7.81 -30.84
CA LYS A 66 -13.52 7.33 -32.06
C LYS A 66 -14.71 6.38 -31.83
N ARG A 67 -14.81 5.79 -30.63
CA ARG A 67 -15.92 4.95 -30.15
C ARG A 67 -16.94 5.72 -29.28
N CYS A 68 -16.70 7.01 -29.03
CA CYS A 68 -17.49 7.91 -28.18
C CYS A 68 -18.45 8.76 -29.03
N ASN A 69 -19.07 8.17 -30.04
CA ASN A 69 -19.99 8.84 -30.96
C ASN A 69 -21.32 8.08 -31.03
N GLY A 70 -22.12 8.33 -32.07
CA GLY A 70 -23.36 7.57 -32.27
C GLY A 70 -24.35 7.71 -31.11
N PHE A 71 -24.73 6.57 -30.52
CA PHE A 71 -25.72 6.49 -29.43
C PHE A 71 -25.16 6.95 -28.08
N THR A 72 -23.84 7.06 -27.94
CA THR A 72 -23.20 7.51 -26.68
C THR A 72 -22.88 9.01 -26.66
N LYS A 73 -23.33 9.77 -27.67
CA LYS A 73 -22.98 11.18 -27.81
C LYS A 73 -23.52 12.03 -26.65
N GLY A 74 -22.64 12.83 -26.06
CA GLY A 74 -23.01 13.74 -24.95
C GLY A 74 -22.95 13.10 -23.56
N PHE A 75 -22.40 11.89 -23.47
CA PHE A 75 -22.06 11.27 -22.19
C PHE A 75 -21.04 12.11 -21.42
N GLU A 76 -21.30 12.28 -20.12
CA GLU A 76 -20.43 13.05 -19.24
C GLU A 76 -19.67 12.12 -18.30
N VAL A 77 -18.37 11.97 -18.55
CA VAL A 77 -17.49 11.17 -17.68
C VAL A 77 -17.26 11.89 -16.37
N ILE A 78 -17.57 11.19 -15.27
CA ILE A 78 -17.32 11.63 -13.89
C ILE A 78 -15.99 11.08 -13.40
N GLU A 79 -15.73 9.81 -13.66
CA GLU A 79 -14.54 9.11 -13.19
C GLU A 79 -14.06 8.06 -14.20
N ILE A 80 -12.76 8.01 -14.44
CA ILE A 80 -12.07 6.89 -15.09
C ILE A 80 -11.16 6.23 -14.07
N ILE A 81 -11.18 4.90 -14.04
CA ILE A 81 -10.47 4.09 -13.07
C ILE A 81 -9.60 3.11 -13.83
N PHE A 82 -8.32 3.11 -13.52
CA PHE A 82 -7.34 2.22 -14.13
C PHE A 82 -6.47 1.61 -13.05
N ASP A 83 -6.67 0.31 -12.79
CA ASP A 83 -5.86 -0.48 -11.87
C ASP A 83 -4.68 -1.04 -12.66
N VAL A 84 -3.48 -0.52 -12.40
CA VAL A 84 -2.24 -0.89 -13.10
C VAL A 84 -1.78 -2.28 -12.68
N GLU A 85 -1.88 -2.60 -11.38
CA GLU A 85 -1.44 -3.86 -10.79
C GLU A 85 -2.15 -5.06 -11.46
N HIS A 86 -3.47 -4.94 -11.67
CA HIS A 86 -4.30 -6.01 -12.23
C HIS A 86 -4.73 -5.75 -13.68
N CYS A 87 -4.29 -4.64 -14.29
CA CYS A 87 -4.70 -4.19 -15.62
C CYS A 87 -6.22 -4.11 -15.82
N LEU A 88 -6.93 -3.61 -14.81
CA LEU A 88 -8.37 -3.41 -14.87
C LEU A 88 -8.69 -1.98 -15.27
N GLN A 89 -9.77 -1.80 -16.01
CA GLN A 89 -10.22 -0.47 -16.41
C GLN A 89 -11.74 -0.38 -16.29
N ALA A 90 -12.21 0.72 -15.73
CA ALA A 90 -13.61 1.05 -15.64
C ALA A 90 -13.82 2.55 -15.81
N TYR A 91 -15.03 2.97 -16.14
CA TYR A 91 -15.43 4.37 -16.01
C TYR A 91 -16.86 4.48 -15.48
N VAL A 92 -17.14 5.63 -14.89
CA VAL A 92 -18.45 6.04 -14.41
C VAL A 92 -18.77 7.40 -15.01
N GLY A 93 -19.97 7.55 -15.56
CA GLY A 93 -20.45 8.83 -16.09
C GLY A 93 -21.96 8.86 -16.22
N VAL A 94 -22.48 9.97 -16.73
CA VAL A 94 -23.92 10.23 -16.83
C VAL A 94 -24.33 10.37 -18.29
N ALA A 95 -25.27 9.52 -18.69
CA ALA A 95 -25.99 9.63 -19.96
C ALA A 95 -27.27 10.45 -19.72
N LYS A 96 -27.28 11.70 -20.21
CA LYS A 96 -28.38 12.66 -19.95
C LYS A 96 -29.66 12.28 -20.69
N ASP A 97 -29.53 11.69 -21.86
CA ASP A 97 -30.60 11.18 -22.71
C ASP A 97 -31.29 9.94 -22.12
N LEU A 98 -30.51 9.04 -21.50
CA LEU A 98 -31.03 7.88 -20.78
C LEU A 98 -31.46 8.19 -19.33
N ASN A 99 -31.13 9.39 -18.84
CA ASN A 99 -31.22 9.77 -17.42
C ASN A 99 -30.67 8.68 -16.50
N ALA A 100 -29.45 8.23 -16.80
CA ALA A 100 -28.81 7.10 -16.15
C ALA A 100 -27.32 7.35 -15.89
N ILE A 101 -26.84 6.84 -14.77
CA ILE A 101 -25.42 6.61 -14.51
C ILE A 101 -25.01 5.34 -15.24
N ILE A 102 -24.02 5.45 -16.13
CA ILE A 102 -23.46 4.30 -16.84
C ILE A 102 -22.13 3.93 -16.20
N ILE A 103 -21.99 2.64 -15.87
CA ILE A 103 -20.77 2.03 -15.34
C ILE A 103 -20.32 0.97 -16.33
N ALA A 104 -19.11 1.11 -16.88
CA ALA A 104 -18.58 0.15 -17.85
C ALA A 104 -17.26 -0.47 -17.37
N PHE A 105 -17.13 -1.79 -17.51
CA PHE A 105 -15.93 -2.54 -17.15
C PHE A 105 -15.27 -3.18 -18.37
N ARG A 106 -13.95 -3.04 -18.46
CA ARG A 106 -13.14 -3.64 -19.53
C ARG A 106 -12.90 -5.12 -19.27
N GLY A 107 -13.00 -5.92 -20.34
CA GLY A 107 -12.60 -7.33 -20.33
C GLY A 107 -11.13 -7.56 -20.69
N THR A 108 -10.76 -8.83 -20.84
CA THR A 108 -9.39 -9.25 -21.13
C THR A 108 -8.93 -8.81 -22.54
N GLN A 109 -7.63 -8.58 -22.73
CA GLN A 109 -7.04 -8.26 -24.04
C GLN A 109 -6.96 -9.49 -24.94
N GLU A 110 -7.09 -9.31 -26.26
CA GLU A 110 -7.15 -10.37 -27.28
C GLU A 110 -6.09 -11.48 -27.13
N HIS A 111 -4.80 -11.13 -27.03
CA HIS A 111 -3.72 -12.11 -26.87
C HIS A 111 -3.68 -12.80 -25.50
N SER A 112 -4.34 -12.23 -24.49
CA SER A 112 -4.47 -12.83 -23.16
C SER A 112 -5.75 -13.65 -23.02
N ILE A 113 -6.74 -13.45 -23.90
CA ILE A 113 -8.01 -14.20 -23.86
C ILE A 113 -7.74 -15.70 -23.98
N GLN A 114 -6.81 -16.16 -24.82
CA GLN A 114 -6.49 -17.59 -24.93
C GLN A 114 -5.94 -18.19 -23.63
N ASN A 115 -5.01 -17.50 -22.97
CA ASN A 115 -4.45 -17.92 -21.69
C ASN A 115 -5.52 -17.94 -20.60
N TRP A 116 -6.36 -16.91 -20.59
CA TRP A 116 -7.38 -16.72 -19.58
C TRP A 116 -8.56 -17.69 -19.75
N VAL A 117 -8.95 -17.99 -20.99
CA VAL A 117 -9.86 -19.08 -21.38
C VAL A 117 -9.32 -20.43 -20.93
N SER A 118 -8.01 -20.67 -21.10
CA SER A 118 -7.35 -21.87 -20.58
C SER A 118 -7.40 -21.91 -19.04
N ASP A 119 -7.09 -20.81 -18.35
CA ASP A 119 -7.14 -20.75 -16.89
C ASP A 119 -8.54 -21.01 -16.32
N LEU A 120 -9.58 -20.44 -16.95
CA LEU A 120 -10.99 -20.72 -16.60
C LEU A 120 -11.41 -22.17 -16.86
N PHE A 121 -10.74 -22.85 -17.77
CA PHE A 121 -11.01 -24.25 -18.06
C PHE A 121 -10.52 -25.17 -16.93
N TRP A 122 -9.39 -24.83 -16.29
CA TRP A 122 -8.72 -25.69 -15.30
C TRP A 122 -9.00 -25.33 -13.84
N LYS A 123 -9.48 -24.11 -13.54
CA LYS A 123 -9.79 -23.65 -12.16
C LYS A 123 -11.30 -23.58 -11.93
N GLN A 124 -11.80 -24.29 -10.91
CA GLN A 124 -13.22 -24.23 -10.54
C GLN A 124 -13.46 -24.27 -9.02
N LEU A 125 -14.32 -23.34 -8.57
CA LEU A 125 -14.95 -23.15 -7.25
C LEU A 125 -13.98 -22.90 -6.07
N ASP A 126 -13.73 -21.62 -5.78
CA ASP A 126 -12.66 -21.22 -4.86
C ASP A 126 -13.15 -20.42 -3.63
N LEU A 127 -14.36 -19.81 -3.66
CA LEU A 127 -14.78 -18.88 -2.60
C LEU A 127 -16.29 -18.89 -2.34
N ASN A 128 -16.67 -18.90 -1.05
CA ASN A 128 -18.06 -18.73 -0.61
C ASN A 128 -18.45 -17.25 -0.67
N TYR A 129 -19.56 -16.92 -1.32
CA TYR A 129 -20.06 -15.55 -1.37
C TYR A 129 -20.57 -15.15 0.03
N PRO A 130 -20.14 -13.99 0.59
CA PRO A 130 -20.55 -13.57 1.92
C PRO A 130 -22.07 -13.49 2.08
N ASP A 131 -22.58 -13.91 3.24
CA ASP A 131 -24.00 -13.83 3.62
C ASP A 131 -25.02 -14.54 2.69
N MET A 132 -24.56 -15.36 1.74
CA MET A 132 -25.43 -16.20 0.89
C MET A 132 -25.09 -17.67 1.10
N SER A 133 -25.97 -18.39 1.82
CA SER A 133 -25.78 -19.82 2.11
C SER A 133 -25.58 -20.61 0.82
N ASP A 134 -24.53 -21.45 0.80
CA ASP A 134 -24.19 -22.36 -0.30
C ASP A 134 -23.84 -21.66 -1.63
N ALA A 135 -23.81 -20.33 -1.68
CA ALA A 135 -23.41 -19.57 -2.85
C ALA A 135 -21.89 -19.57 -2.98
N MET A 136 -21.38 -20.04 -4.12
CA MET A 136 -19.96 -20.04 -4.44
C MET A 136 -19.71 -19.29 -5.74
N VAL A 137 -18.58 -18.59 -5.82
CA VAL A 137 -18.19 -17.79 -6.97
C VAL A 137 -16.73 -18.04 -7.37
N HIS A 138 -16.39 -17.65 -8.59
CA HIS A 138 -15.02 -17.74 -9.08
C HIS A 138 -14.14 -16.68 -8.40
N HIS A 139 -13.09 -17.11 -7.68
CA HIS A 139 -12.22 -16.22 -6.90
C HIS A 139 -11.61 -15.12 -7.77
N GLY A 140 -11.16 -15.44 -8.98
CA GLY A 140 -10.55 -14.43 -9.87
C GLY A 140 -11.49 -13.29 -10.22
N PHE A 141 -12.78 -13.56 -10.46
CA PHE A 141 -13.75 -12.51 -10.78
C PHE A 141 -14.14 -11.70 -9.56
N TYR A 142 -14.35 -12.40 -8.45
CA TYR A 142 -14.70 -11.78 -7.19
C TYR A 142 -13.61 -10.81 -6.75
N SER A 143 -12.35 -11.27 -6.75
CA SER A 143 -11.19 -10.46 -6.35
C SER A 143 -10.93 -9.29 -7.30
N ALA A 144 -11.10 -9.47 -8.62
CA ALA A 144 -10.95 -8.38 -9.59
C ALA A 144 -11.88 -7.20 -9.31
N TYR A 145 -13.10 -7.45 -8.84
CA TYR A 145 -14.02 -6.38 -8.42
C TYR A 145 -13.80 -5.96 -6.96
N HIS A 146 -13.87 -6.88 -6.01
CA HIS A 146 -13.96 -6.55 -4.57
C HIS A 146 -12.64 -6.17 -3.92
N ASN A 147 -11.51 -6.69 -4.40
CA ASN A 147 -10.20 -6.58 -3.74
C ASN A 147 -9.26 -5.60 -4.46
N THR A 148 -9.76 -4.82 -5.42
CA THR A 148 -8.98 -3.85 -6.19
C THR A 148 -9.50 -2.43 -5.96
N THR A 149 -8.79 -1.44 -6.51
CA THR A 149 -9.20 -0.03 -6.45
C THR A 149 -10.51 0.25 -7.19
N VAL A 150 -10.95 -0.68 -8.05
CA VAL A 150 -12.14 -0.55 -8.89
C VAL A 150 -13.42 -0.35 -8.07
N ARG A 151 -13.70 -1.23 -7.10
CA ARG A 151 -14.92 -1.15 -6.29
C ARG A 151 -15.08 0.17 -5.53
N PRO A 152 -14.13 0.60 -4.66
CA PRO A 152 -14.31 1.83 -3.90
C PRO A 152 -14.39 3.08 -4.80
N ALA A 153 -13.65 3.11 -5.92
CA ALA A 153 -13.70 4.23 -6.86
C ALA A 153 -15.05 4.30 -7.61
N VAL A 154 -15.55 3.18 -8.12
CA VAL A 154 -16.87 3.11 -8.78
C VAL A 154 -17.97 3.57 -7.82
N LEU A 155 -18.01 3.03 -6.60
CA LEU A 155 -19.04 3.39 -5.61
C LEU A 155 -18.97 4.88 -5.25
N GLY A 156 -17.76 5.41 -5.04
CA GLY A 156 -17.56 6.84 -4.78
C GLY A 156 -18.00 7.73 -5.96
N ALA A 157 -17.75 7.31 -7.20
CA ALA A 157 -18.17 8.03 -8.39
C ALA A 157 -19.70 8.02 -8.56
N VAL A 158 -20.36 6.88 -8.31
CA VAL A 158 -21.83 6.78 -8.31
C VAL A 158 -22.43 7.73 -7.28
N GLN A 159 -21.89 7.78 -6.05
CA GLN A 159 -22.36 8.71 -5.02
C GLN A 159 -22.22 10.18 -5.44
N ARG A 160 -21.08 10.55 -6.06
CA ARG A 160 -20.88 11.92 -6.59
C ARG A 160 -21.84 12.25 -7.73
N ALA A 161 -22.12 11.27 -8.60
CA ALA A 161 -23.10 11.41 -9.67
C ALA A 161 -24.50 11.65 -9.10
N LYS A 162 -24.96 10.82 -8.17
CA LYS A 162 -26.26 10.97 -7.49
C LYS A 162 -26.39 12.30 -6.76
N LYS A 163 -25.32 12.77 -6.10
CA LYS A 163 -25.31 14.08 -5.44
C LYS A 163 -25.52 15.23 -6.44
N SER A 164 -25.01 15.09 -7.66
CA SER A 164 -25.02 16.16 -8.67
C SER A 164 -26.25 16.13 -9.57
N TYR A 165 -26.76 14.93 -9.88
CA TYR A 165 -27.82 14.69 -10.86
C TYR A 165 -29.14 14.21 -10.24
N GLY A 166 -29.16 13.93 -8.94
CA GLY A 166 -30.33 13.55 -8.18
C GLY A 166 -30.26 12.11 -7.63
N PRO A 167 -30.88 11.84 -6.48
CA PRO A 167 -30.80 10.54 -5.81
C PRO A 167 -31.54 9.40 -6.53
N ASN A 168 -32.44 9.72 -7.47
CA ASN A 168 -33.31 8.75 -8.16
C ASN A 168 -32.86 8.48 -9.61
N ILE A 169 -31.67 8.93 -10.02
CA ILE A 169 -31.14 8.65 -11.35
C ILE A 169 -30.93 7.13 -11.52
N ASN A 170 -31.27 6.59 -12.69
CA ASN A 170 -31.15 5.15 -12.95
C ASN A 170 -29.67 4.74 -12.98
N ILE A 171 -29.37 3.48 -12.66
CA ILE A 171 -28.00 2.95 -12.76
C ILE A 171 -27.99 1.79 -13.76
N MET A 172 -27.14 1.92 -14.78
CA MET A 172 -26.92 0.87 -15.78
C MET A 172 -25.47 0.42 -15.73
N VAL A 173 -25.26 -0.89 -15.56
CA VAL A 173 -23.94 -1.50 -15.47
C VAL A 173 -23.71 -2.39 -16.69
N THR A 174 -22.59 -2.20 -17.36
CA THR A 174 -22.22 -2.96 -18.56
C THR A 174 -20.77 -3.44 -18.53
N GLY A 175 -20.49 -4.47 -19.30
CA GLY A 175 -19.15 -5.01 -19.42
C GLY A 175 -19.08 -6.18 -20.41
N HIS A 176 -17.91 -6.36 -21.00
CA HIS A 176 -17.63 -7.43 -21.96
C HIS A 176 -16.66 -8.45 -21.37
N SER A 177 -16.84 -9.74 -21.65
CA SER A 177 -15.93 -10.82 -21.23
C SER A 177 -15.74 -10.85 -19.71
N MET A 178 -14.49 -10.84 -19.21
CA MET A 178 -14.18 -10.65 -17.78
C MET A 178 -14.85 -9.40 -17.18
N GLY A 179 -14.97 -8.32 -17.96
CA GLY A 179 -15.69 -7.10 -17.55
C GLY A 179 -17.18 -7.35 -17.32
N GLY A 180 -17.79 -8.30 -18.03
CA GLY A 180 -19.18 -8.73 -17.78
C GLY A 180 -19.34 -9.43 -16.42
N ALA A 181 -18.35 -10.22 -16.01
CA ALA A 181 -18.32 -10.80 -14.67
C ALA A 181 -18.16 -9.72 -13.58
N MET A 182 -17.34 -8.69 -13.81
CA MET A 182 -17.22 -7.55 -12.90
C MET A 182 -18.50 -6.71 -12.83
N ALA A 183 -19.15 -6.48 -13.97
CA ALA A 183 -20.44 -5.79 -14.05
C ALA A 183 -21.53 -6.49 -13.23
N THR A 184 -21.53 -7.83 -13.24
CA THR A 184 -22.41 -8.66 -12.41
C THR A 184 -22.20 -8.37 -10.92
N PHE A 185 -20.94 -8.44 -10.46
CA PHE A 185 -20.66 -8.15 -9.04
C PHE A 185 -20.98 -6.71 -8.67
N CYS A 186 -20.72 -5.76 -9.57
CA CYS A 186 -21.05 -4.36 -9.35
C CYS A 186 -22.56 -4.14 -9.22
N GLY A 187 -23.36 -4.73 -10.11
CA GLY A 187 -24.83 -4.63 -10.02
C GLY A 187 -25.36 -5.22 -8.73
N LEU A 188 -24.86 -6.38 -8.32
CA LEU A 188 -25.22 -7.00 -7.04
C LEU A 188 -24.77 -6.16 -5.83
N ASP A 189 -23.56 -5.60 -5.86
CA ASP A 189 -23.01 -4.75 -4.80
C ASP A 189 -23.84 -3.45 -4.65
N LEU A 190 -24.26 -2.83 -5.75
CA LEU A 190 -25.13 -1.65 -5.73
C LEU A 190 -26.50 -1.94 -5.12
N VAL A 191 -27.11 -3.09 -5.41
CA VAL A 191 -28.41 -3.46 -4.83
C VAL A 191 -28.25 -3.86 -3.35
N VAL A 192 -27.34 -4.78 -3.06
CA VAL A 192 -27.21 -5.42 -1.74
C VAL A 192 -26.55 -4.48 -0.73
N ASN A 193 -25.47 -3.79 -1.13
CA ASN A 193 -24.66 -2.95 -0.25
C ASN A 193 -24.93 -1.45 -0.47
N GLY A 194 -25.28 -1.04 -1.68
CA GLY A 194 -25.65 0.34 -2.00
C GLY A 194 -27.11 0.69 -1.72
N GLY A 195 -28.00 -0.30 -1.58
CA GLY A 195 -29.44 -0.09 -1.38
C GLY A 195 -30.14 0.50 -2.61
N GLU A 196 -29.56 0.31 -3.80
CA GLU A 196 -30.10 0.85 -5.05
C GLU A 196 -31.24 -0.03 -5.56
N GLU A 197 -32.41 0.57 -5.81
CA GLU A 197 -33.60 -0.17 -6.27
C GLU A 197 -33.69 -0.28 -7.80
N ASN A 198 -33.06 0.65 -8.54
CA ASN A 198 -33.18 0.77 -10.01
C ASN A 198 -31.84 0.48 -10.71
N VAL A 199 -31.31 -0.73 -10.51
CA VAL A 199 -30.08 -1.19 -11.17
C VAL A 199 -30.43 -2.11 -12.33
N GLN A 200 -29.95 -1.77 -13.52
CA GLN A 200 -30.03 -2.61 -14.71
C GLN A 200 -28.62 -3.09 -15.10
N VAL A 201 -28.46 -4.39 -15.32
CA VAL A 201 -27.17 -4.98 -15.72
C VAL A 201 -27.30 -5.57 -17.12
N MET A 202 -26.39 -5.22 -18.01
CA MET A 202 -26.35 -5.79 -19.36
C MET A 202 -24.92 -6.15 -19.73
N THR A 203 -24.66 -7.42 -20.00
CA THR A 203 -23.29 -7.91 -20.24
C THR A 203 -23.17 -8.58 -21.60
N PHE A 204 -21.96 -8.56 -22.16
CA PHE A 204 -21.64 -9.14 -23.47
C PHE A 204 -20.58 -10.22 -23.29
N GLY A 205 -20.83 -11.43 -23.80
CA GLY A 205 -19.85 -12.52 -23.74
C GLY A 205 -19.45 -12.91 -22.32
N GLN A 206 -20.35 -12.71 -21.34
CA GLN A 206 -20.06 -12.98 -19.94
C GLN A 206 -19.84 -14.49 -19.69
N PRO A 207 -18.76 -14.88 -18.98
CA PRO A 207 -18.56 -16.24 -18.48
C PRO A 207 -19.46 -16.56 -17.29
N ARG A 208 -19.59 -17.82 -16.91
CA ARG A 208 -20.31 -18.21 -15.69
C ARG A 208 -19.56 -17.70 -14.45
N VAL A 209 -20.29 -17.07 -13.53
CA VAL A 209 -19.69 -16.34 -12.39
C VAL A 209 -19.75 -17.12 -11.07
N GLY A 210 -20.85 -17.84 -10.84
CA GLY A 210 -21.06 -18.61 -9.61
C GLY A 210 -21.84 -19.90 -9.83
N ASN A 211 -22.11 -20.63 -8.75
CA ASN A 211 -22.90 -21.86 -8.76
C ASN A 211 -24.42 -21.57 -8.82
N ALA A 212 -25.24 -22.62 -8.85
CA ALA A 212 -26.71 -22.49 -8.91
C ALA A 212 -27.32 -21.71 -7.74
N ALA A 213 -26.74 -21.82 -6.53
CA ALA A 213 -27.18 -21.07 -5.36
C ALA A 213 -26.94 -19.57 -5.57
N PHE A 214 -25.73 -19.17 -5.97
CA PHE A 214 -25.42 -17.79 -6.32
C PHE A 214 -26.34 -17.26 -7.44
N ALA A 215 -26.52 -18.02 -8.52
CA ALA A 215 -27.40 -17.63 -9.62
C ALA A 215 -28.84 -17.37 -9.15
N SER A 216 -29.35 -18.20 -8.22
CA SER A 216 -30.69 -18.03 -7.66
C SER A 216 -30.83 -16.76 -6.82
N TYR A 217 -29.85 -16.46 -5.96
CA TYR A 217 -29.84 -15.20 -5.20
C TYR A 217 -29.72 -13.99 -6.13
N TYR A 218 -28.83 -14.05 -7.11
CA TYR A 218 -28.63 -12.97 -8.08
C TYR A 218 -29.92 -12.67 -8.86
N SER A 219 -30.61 -13.70 -9.34
CA SER A 219 -31.91 -13.61 -10.04
C SER A 219 -32.96 -12.82 -9.25
N LEU A 220 -32.97 -13.03 -7.94
CA LEU A 220 -33.93 -12.43 -7.02
C LEU A 220 -33.61 -10.97 -6.73
N LEU A 221 -32.32 -10.65 -6.57
CA LEU A 221 -31.85 -9.35 -6.14
C LEU A 221 -31.67 -8.38 -7.31
N VAL A 222 -31.22 -8.86 -8.47
CA VAL A 222 -30.95 -8.04 -9.65
C VAL A 222 -31.72 -8.57 -10.88
N PRO A 223 -33.07 -8.57 -10.82
CA PRO A 223 -33.91 -9.19 -11.85
C PRO A 223 -33.79 -8.52 -13.23
N ASN A 224 -33.43 -7.24 -13.27
CA ASN A 224 -33.22 -6.46 -14.50
C ASN A 224 -31.83 -6.73 -15.11
N THR A 225 -31.49 -8.00 -15.32
CA THR A 225 -30.21 -8.41 -15.90
C THR A 225 -30.42 -9.12 -17.24
N PHE A 226 -29.66 -8.72 -18.26
CA PHE A 226 -29.66 -9.36 -19.58
C PHE A 226 -28.24 -9.74 -19.97
N ARG A 227 -28.05 -11.00 -20.38
CA ARG A 227 -26.74 -11.51 -20.81
C ARG A 227 -26.76 -11.79 -22.30
N ILE A 228 -26.00 -11.01 -23.07
CA ILE A 228 -25.93 -11.15 -24.52
C ILE A 228 -24.80 -12.13 -24.86
N THR A 229 -25.11 -13.15 -25.65
CA THR A 229 -24.15 -14.14 -26.18
C THR A 229 -24.17 -14.13 -27.69
N HIS A 230 -23.06 -14.48 -28.33
CA HIS A 230 -22.93 -14.43 -29.78
C HIS A 230 -22.47 -15.76 -30.37
N ASP A 231 -23.30 -16.32 -31.26
CA ASP A 231 -23.07 -17.54 -32.03
C ASP A 231 -22.28 -18.63 -31.27
N HIS A 232 -21.05 -18.94 -31.66
CA HIS A 232 -20.19 -19.97 -31.06
C HIS A 232 -19.15 -19.40 -30.09
N ASP A 233 -19.41 -18.25 -29.46
CA ASP A 233 -18.54 -17.62 -28.46
C ASP A 233 -18.14 -18.63 -27.37
N ILE A 234 -16.83 -18.82 -27.18
CA ILE A 234 -16.28 -19.74 -26.20
C ILE A 234 -16.49 -19.30 -24.74
N VAL A 235 -16.51 -18.01 -24.44
CA VAL A 235 -16.44 -17.48 -23.06
C VAL A 235 -17.71 -17.74 -22.25
N PRO A 236 -18.93 -17.55 -22.78
CA PRO A 236 -20.17 -17.99 -22.13
C PRO A 236 -20.22 -19.48 -21.78
N HIS A 237 -19.41 -20.31 -22.43
CA HIS A 237 -19.34 -21.75 -22.16
C HIS A 237 -18.35 -22.08 -21.04
N LEU A 238 -17.68 -21.09 -20.45
CA LEU A 238 -16.69 -21.24 -19.40
C LEU A 238 -17.08 -20.55 -18.09
N PRO A 239 -16.69 -21.10 -16.92
CA PRO A 239 -16.16 -22.45 -16.74
C PRO A 239 -17.14 -23.55 -17.22
N PRO A 240 -16.66 -24.75 -17.59
CA PRO A 240 -17.49 -25.80 -18.19
C PRO A 240 -18.68 -26.25 -17.32
N TYR A 241 -19.82 -26.52 -18.00
CA TYR A 241 -21.00 -27.12 -17.37
C TYR A 241 -20.86 -28.65 -17.31
N TYR A 242 -20.93 -29.24 -16.11
CA TYR A 242 -20.82 -30.69 -15.92
C TYR A 242 -22.19 -31.34 -15.65
N ASN A 243 -22.75 -32.00 -16.67
CA ASN A 243 -24.05 -32.69 -16.59
C ASN A 243 -24.13 -33.75 -15.46
N HIS A 244 -23.01 -34.40 -15.11
CA HIS A 244 -22.96 -35.44 -14.09
C HIS A 244 -22.83 -34.92 -12.65
N PHE A 245 -22.46 -33.64 -12.46
CA PHE A 245 -22.28 -33.01 -11.15
C PHE A 245 -22.90 -31.60 -11.11
N PRO A 246 -24.22 -31.45 -11.34
CA PRO A 246 -24.87 -30.14 -11.47
C PRO A 246 -24.82 -29.29 -10.19
N GLN A 247 -24.61 -29.91 -9.02
CA GLN A 247 -24.48 -29.23 -7.73
C GLN A 247 -23.11 -28.58 -7.51
N LYS A 248 -22.10 -28.97 -8.31
CA LYS A 248 -20.72 -28.47 -8.23
C LYS A 248 -20.29 -27.75 -9.50
N THR A 249 -21.24 -27.34 -10.34
CA THR A 249 -20.96 -26.64 -11.59
C THR A 249 -21.34 -25.17 -11.47
N TYR A 250 -20.72 -24.35 -12.29
CA TYR A 250 -21.13 -22.96 -12.44
C TYR A 250 -22.45 -22.91 -13.22
N HIS A 251 -23.30 -21.95 -12.89
CA HIS A 251 -24.56 -21.70 -13.57
C HIS A 251 -24.64 -20.23 -13.94
N HIS A 252 -25.14 -19.97 -15.14
CA HIS A 252 -25.63 -18.64 -15.50
C HIS A 252 -26.90 -18.29 -14.73
N PHE A 253 -27.13 -16.99 -14.63
CA PHE A 253 -28.33 -16.40 -14.04
C PHE A 253 -29.22 -15.81 -15.17
N PRO A 254 -30.46 -15.38 -14.87
CA PRO A 254 -31.56 -15.32 -15.82
C PRO A 254 -31.36 -14.41 -17.04
N THR A 255 -32.11 -14.77 -18.07
CA THR A 255 -32.35 -14.07 -19.34
C THR A 255 -31.12 -13.86 -20.20
N GLU A 256 -30.79 -14.92 -20.95
CA GLU A 256 -29.87 -14.85 -22.08
C GLU A 256 -30.56 -14.25 -23.32
N VAL A 257 -29.83 -13.44 -24.08
CA VAL A 257 -30.20 -13.02 -25.44
C VAL A 257 -29.12 -13.49 -26.38
N TRP A 258 -29.43 -14.50 -27.19
CA TRP A 258 -28.47 -15.13 -28.08
C TRP A 258 -28.55 -14.53 -29.49
N LEU A 259 -27.45 -13.92 -29.92
CA LEU A 259 -27.24 -13.40 -31.27
C LEU A 259 -26.79 -14.53 -32.17
N ARG A 260 -27.52 -14.78 -33.25
CA ARG A 260 -27.17 -15.79 -34.25
C ARG A 260 -26.91 -15.17 -35.61
N ASP A 261 -25.77 -15.45 -36.18
CA ASP A 261 -25.46 -15.04 -37.53
C ASP A 261 -26.19 -15.92 -38.54
N VAL A 262 -27.07 -15.29 -39.33
CA VAL A 262 -27.80 -15.98 -40.39
C VAL A 262 -27.11 -15.67 -41.71
N SER A 263 -26.41 -16.67 -42.25
CA SER A 263 -25.58 -16.60 -43.47
C SER A 263 -26.30 -16.14 -44.74
N SER A 264 -27.63 -15.99 -44.71
CA SER A 264 -28.44 -15.45 -45.83
C SER A 264 -28.75 -13.95 -45.74
N LEU A 265 -28.48 -13.30 -44.61
CA LEU A 265 -29.01 -11.97 -44.30
C LEU A 265 -27.95 -10.90 -43.96
N ASN A 266 -26.69 -11.29 -43.82
CA ASN A 266 -25.57 -10.39 -43.43
C ASN A 266 -25.85 -9.58 -42.15
N HIS A 267 -26.79 -10.04 -41.31
CA HIS A 267 -27.17 -9.48 -40.03
C HIS A 267 -27.41 -10.60 -39.01
N SER A 268 -27.17 -10.33 -37.74
CA SER A 268 -27.49 -11.24 -36.65
C SER A 268 -28.99 -11.22 -36.33
N VAL A 269 -29.52 -12.33 -35.82
CA VAL A 269 -30.91 -12.45 -35.34
C VAL A 269 -30.89 -12.73 -33.86
N GLU A 270 -31.64 -11.95 -33.10
CA GLU A 270 -31.73 -12.07 -31.65
C GLU A 270 -32.74 -13.15 -31.26
N LYS A 271 -32.36 -14.00 -30.31
CA LYS A 271 -33.27 -14.92 -29.64
C LYS A 271 -33.23 -14.65 -28.15
N VAL A 272 -34.33 -14.15 -27.59
CA VAL A 272 -34.52 -14.06 -26.14
C VAL A 272 -34.81 -15.47 -25.61
N CYS A 273 -33.95 -15.93 -24.70
CA CYS A 273 -33.99 -17.26 -24.12
C CYS A 273 -34.90 -17.30 -22.89
N ASP A 274 -35.14 -18.49 -22.36
CA ASP A 274 -35.87 -18.62 -21.10
C ASP A 274 -35.11 -18.01 -19.90
N ASN A 275 -35.82 -17.88 -18.78
CA ASN A 275 -35.28 -17.29 -17.57
C ASN A 275 -34.49 -18.28 -16.70
N THR A 276 -34.13 -19.46 -17.21
CA THR A 276 -33.37 -20.47 -16.45
C THR A 276 -31.89 -20.13 -16.35
N GLY A 277 -31.40 -19.23 -17.22
CA GLY A 277 -29.98 -18.89 -17.36
C GLY A 277 -29.19 -19.89 -18.21
N GLU A 278 -29.66 -21.14 -18.31
CA GLU A 278 -28.98 -22.24 -19.03
C GLU A 278 -29.93 -22.92 -20.02
N ASP A 279 -30.65 -22.14 -20.83
CA ASP A 279 -31.61 -22.64 -21.84
C ASP A 279 -30.90 -23.57 -22.86
N PRO A 280 -31.29 -24.85 -22.97
CA PRO A 280 -30.66 -25.81 -23.89
C PRO A 280 -30.89 -25.48 -25.36
N THR A 281 -31.83 -24.59 -25.68
CA THR A 281 -32.17 -24.17 -27.05
C THR A 281 -31.45 -22.90 -27.48
N CYS A 282 -30.69 -22.25 -26.60
CA CYS A 282 -29.92 -21.04 -26.89
C CYS A 282 -28.43 -21.34 -27.12
N SER A 283 -27.48 -20.55 -26.59
CA SER A 283 -26.06 -20.75 -26.89
C SER A 283 -25.58 -22.14 -26.46
N ARG A 284 -26.21 -22.75 -25.45
CA ARG A 284 -25.94 -24.15 -25.05
C ARG A 284 -26.22 -25.18 -26.13
N SER A 285 -27.00 -24.85 -27.15
CA SER A 285 -27.26 -25.73 -28.30
C SER A 285 -26.05 -25.86 -29.23
N VAL A 286 -25.06 -24.95 -29.14
CA VAL A 286 -23.84 -24.97 -29.93
C VAL A 286 -22.60 -25.23 -29.06
N LYS A 287 -21.48 -25.57 -29.71
CA LYS A 287 -20.18 -25.71 -29.03
C LYS A 287 -19.47 -24.37 -29.04
N GLY A 288 -19.22 -23.78 -27.87
CA GLY A 288 -18.39 -22.58 -27.75
C GLY A 288 -16.95 -22.87 -28.17
N ASN A 289 -16.57 -22.49 -29.39
CA ASN A 289 -15.26 -22.75 -29.98
C ASN A 289 -14.72 -21.59 -30.83
N SER A 290 -15.42 -20.46 -30.88
CA SER A 290 -15.03 -19.27 -31.62
C SER A 290 -14.59 -18.17 -30.66
N ILE A 291 -13.34 -17.73 -30.79
CA ILE A 291 -12.87 -16.48 -30.17
C ILE A 291 -13.30 -15.28 -31.03
N SER A 292 -13.47 -15.47 -32.34
CA SER A 292 -13.91 -14.38 -33.23
C SER A 292 -15.30 -13.86 -32.84
N ASP A 293 -16.23 -14.77 -32.54
CA ASP A 293 -17.60 -14.42 -32.15
C ASP A 293 -17.61 -13.71 -30.78
N HIS A 294 -16.61 -13.97 -29.94
CA HIS A 294 -16.41 -13.29 -28.67
C HIS A 294 -16.00 -11.81 -28.85
N LEU A 295 -15.34 -11.43 -29.93
CA LEU A 295 -14.76 -10.08 -30.07
C LEU A 295 -15.70 -9.06 -30.72
N SER A 296 -16.86 -9.49 -31.23
CA SER A 296 -17.80 -8.63 -31.95
C SER A 296 -19.23 -8.93 -31.54
N TYR A 297 -19.99 -7.89 -31.20
CA TYR A 297 -21.39 -7.98 -30.82
C TYR A 297 -22.16 -6.87 -31.55
N PHE A 298 -23.20 -7.23 -32.31
CA PHE A 298 -23.96 -6.27 -33.15
C PHE A 298 -23.10 -5.49 -34.16
N GLY A 299 -21.99 -6.08 -34.61
CA GLY A 299 -21.02 -5.38 -35.48
C GLY A 299 -20.15 -4.35 -34.76
N VAL A 300 -20.26 -4.23 -33.43
CA VAL A 300 -19.39 -3.42 -32.58
C VAL A 300 -18.26 -4.29 -32.06
N GLU A 301 -17.03 -3.87 -32.34
CA GLU A 301 -15.82 -4.55 -31.89
C GLU A 301 -15.54 -4.25 -30.40
N LEU A 302 -15.31 -5.29 -29.60
CA LEU A 302 -15.11 -5.24 -28.15
C LEU A 302 -13.69 -5.69 -27.75
N HIS A 303 -12.70 -5.20 -28.51
CA HIS A 303 -11.27 -5.44 -28.28
C HIS A 303 -10.46 -4.14 -28.41
N CYS A 304 -9.20 -4.19 -27.99
CA CYS A 304 -8.26 -3.05 -28.04
C CYS A 304 -7.61 -2.95 -29.42
N GLU A 305 -7.44 -1.73 -29.92
CA GLU A 305 -7.06 -1.49 -31.33
C GLU A 305 -5.55 -1.37 -31.55
N THR A 306 -4.80 -1.14 -30.47
CA THR A 306 -3.36 -0.97 -30.50
C THR A 306 -2.65 -2.05 -29.69
N TRP A 307 -1.55 -2.54 -30.27
CA TRP A 307 -0.70 -3.63 -29.79
C TRP A 307 0.19 -3.21 -28.61
N ARG A 308 -0.38 -2.72 -27.51
CA ARG A 308 0.40 -2.39 -26.30
C ARG A 308 -0.18 -3.06 -25.06
N GLN A 309 0.71 -3.74 -24.31
CA GLN A 309 0.41 -4.20 -22.96
C GLN A 309 0.00 -3.01 -22.10
N CYS A 310 -1.14 -3.13 -21.42
CA CYS A 310 -1.72 -2.27 -20.38
C CYS A 310 -1.17 -0.83 -20.29
N SER A 311 -1.04 -0.14 -21.43
CA SER A 311 -0.43 1.18 -21.51
C SER A 311 -1.51 2.20 -21.82
N ILE A 312 -1.61 3.20 -20.97
CA ILE A 312 -2.52 4.32 -21.15
C ILE A 312 -1.78 5.50 -21.75
N VAL A 313 -2.42 6.20 -22.68
CA VAL A 313 -1.93 7.48 -23.21
C VAL A 313 -2.74 8.58 -22.55
N MET A 314 -2.05 9.52 -21.93
CA MET A 314 -2.65 10.67 -21.26
C MET A 314 -1.84 11.92 -21.57
N SER A 315 -2.51 13.02 -21.91
CA SER A 315 -1.88 14.32 -22.14
C SER A 315 -1.45 14.96 -20.82
N HIS A 316 -0.36 15.75 -20.84
CA HIS A 316 0.15 16.45 -19.66
C HIS A 316 -0.89 17.37 -18.98
N GLU A 317 -1.84 17.92 -19.73
CA GLU A 317 -2.90 18.78 -19.20
C GLU A 317 -3.94 18.04 -18.36
N MET A 318 -4.04 16.72 -18.51
CA MET A 318 -5.00 15.88 -17.80
C MET A 318 -4.46 15.37 -16.46
N ASP A 319 -3.16 15.56 -16.19
CA ASP A 319 -2.52 15.16 -14.92
C ASP A 319 -3.18 15.83 -13.70
N ARG A 320 -3.67 17.08 -13.86
CA ARG A 320 -4.41 17.82 -12.83
C ARG A 320 -5.74 17.21 -12.41
N PHE A 321 -6.33 16.38 -13.26
CA PHE A 321 -7.58 15.65 -12.97
C PHE A 321 -7.32 14.23 -12.49
N SER A 322 -6.05 13.84 -12.44
CA SER A 322 -5.63 12.47 -12.17
C SER A 322 -5.01 12.35 -10.78
N LYS A 323 -5.36 11.28 -10.07
CA LYS A 323 -4.74 10.86 -8.83
C LYS A 323 -4.13 9.49 -9.05
N LYS A 324 -2.85 9.36 -8.70
CA LYS A 324 -2.18 8.06 -8.67
C LYS A 324 -2.00 7.61 -7.24
N ASP A 325 -2.33 6.36 -6.96
CA ASP A 325 -1.97 5.75 -5.68
C ASP A 325 -0.51 5.24 -5.71
N SER A 326 -0.04 4.75 -4.56
CA SER A 326 1.31 4.20 -4.41
C SER A 326 1.56 2.94 -5.24
N LYS A 327 0.52 2.29 -5.76
CA LYS A 327 0.59 1.12 -6.63
C LYS A 327 0.55 1.48 -8.12
N GLY A 328 0.52 2.77 -8.43
CA GLY A 328 0.43 3.30 -9.79
C GLY A 328 -0.98 3.32 -10.37
N ASN A 329 -2.00 2.87 -9.64
CA ASN A 329 -3.39 2.92 -10.09
C ASN A 329 -3.82 4.36 -10.30
N LEU A 330 -4.50 4.62 -11.40
CA LEU A 330 -4.88 5.95 -11.84
C LEU A 330 -6.40 6.13 -11.71
N ILE A 331 -6.81 7.17 -10.99
CA ILE A 331 -8.20 7.63 -10.96
C ILE A 331 -8.23 9.03 -11.56
N MET A 332 -8.97 9.23 -12.64
CA MET A 332 -9.21 10.54 -13.24
C MET A 332 -10.61 11.00 -12.90
N SER A 333 -10.74 12.11 -12.18
CA SER A 333 -12.03 12.62 -11.70
C SER A 333 -12.30 14.02 -12.26
N ARG A 334 -13.52 14.26 -12.73
CA ARG A 334 -13.97 15.61 -13.08
C ARG A 334 -14.38 16.35 -11.80
N THR A 335 -13.74 17.49 -11.51
CA THR A 335 -14.20 18.39 -10.44
C THR A 335 -15.55 18.98 -10.85
N VAL A 336 -16.62 18.46 -10.26
CA VAL A 336 -17.91 19.18 -10.19
C VAL A 336 -17.61 20.52 -9.51
N PRO A 337 -18.07 21.67 -10.02
CA PRO A 337 -17.66 22.98 -9.51
C PRO A 337 -17.99 23.10 -8.01
N SER A 338 -16.99 22.84 -7.18
CA SER A 338 -17.00 23.22 -5.78
C SER A 338 -16.69 24.70 -5.77
N THR A 339 -17.70 25.49 -5.50
CA THR A 339 -17.56 26.88 -5.04
C THR A 339 -16.37 26.97 -4.09
N ASN A 340 -15.47 27.93 -4.38
CA ASN A 340 -14.33 28.33 -3.57
C ASN A 340 -14.58 28.06 -2.08
N VAL A 341 -13.83 27.14 -1.49
CA VAL A 341 -13.81 26.99 -0.04
C VAL A 341 -12.98 28.14 0.51
N GLU A 342 -13.63 29.29 0.66
CA GLU A 342 -13.20 30.25 1.66
C GLU A 342 -13.35 29.56 3.02
N VAL A 343 -12.27 29.52 3.79
CA VAL A 343 -12.33 29.23 5.23
C VAL A 343 -13.04 30.42 5.90
N LEU A 344 -14.37 30.44 5.80
CA LEU A 344 -15.23 31.42 6.47
C LEU A 344 -15.63 30.90 7.85
N LYS A 345 -15.35 31.72 8.86
CA LYS A 345 -15.93 31.66 10.19
C LYS A 345 -17.46 31.65 10.10
N LEU A 346 -18.08 30.48 10.14
CA LEU A 346 -19.53 30.37 10.29
C LEU A 346 -19.88 30.39 11.78
N LYS A 347 -20.34 31.53 12.26
CA LYS A 347 -21.18 31.60 13.47
C LYS A 347 -22.63 31.46 13.02
N SER A 348 -23.41 30.61 13.70
CA SER A 348 -24.86 30.54 13.52
C SER A 348 -25.55 31.84 13.93
N TYR A 349 -26.82 32.01 13.57
CA TYR A 349 -27.64 33.21 13.86
C TYR A 349 -27.75 33.56 15.36
N ASP A 350 -27.38 32.62 16.24
CA ASP A 350 -27.36 32.75 17.71
C ASP A 350 -25.93 32.82 18.30
N GLY A 351 -24.90 32.95 17.46
CA GLY A 351 -23.50 33.10 17.88
C GLY A 351 -22.78 31.80 18.25
N ARG A 352 -23.36 30.63 18.00
CA ARG A 352 -22.79 29.32 18.37
C ARG A 352 -21.77 28.79 17.33
N PRO A 353 -20.81 27.95 17.76
CA PRO A 353 -19.86 27.30 16.86
C PRO A 353 -20.57 26.21 16.03
N VAL A 354 -20.32 26.20 14.71
CA VAL A 354 -20.92 25.24 13.77
C VAL A 354 -19.99 24.05 13.56
N TYR A 355 -20.50 22.83 13.76
CA TYR A 355 -19.77 21.61 13.46
C TYR A 355 -19.46 21.51 11.96
N ASN A 356 -18.23 21.12 11.63
CA ASN A 356 -17.77 20.92 10.25
C ASN A 356 -17.24 19.49 10.10
N HIS A 357 -17.97 18.67 9.34
CA HIS A 357 -17.64 17.29 9.05
C HIS A 357 -16.27 17.12 8.37
N THR A 358 -15.94 17.97 7.39
CA THR A 358 -14.65 17.90 6.69
C THR A 358 -13.48 18.17 7.64
N LEU A 359 -13.64 19.14 8.55
CA LEU A 359 -12.64 19.41 9.58
C LEU A 359 -12.50 18.22 10.55
N ALA A 360 -13.60 17.54 10.88
CA ALA A 360 -13.58 16.35 11.72
C ALA A 360 -12.83 15.18 11.06
N LEU A 361 -12.99 14.97 9.75
CA LEU A 361 -12.21 14.00 8.98
C LEU A 361 -10.71 14.34 8.98
N THR A 362 -10.36 15.62 8.84
CA THR A 362 -8.95 16.04 8.90
C THR A 362 -8.35 15.88 10.30
N LEU A 363 -9.09 16.24 11.36
CA LEU A 363 -8.60 16.13 12.73
C LEU A 363 -8.53 14.68 13.22
N VAL A 364 -9.36 13.77 12.71
CA VAL A 364 -9.22 12.33 13.03
C VAL A 364 -7.95 11.74 12.40
N GLU A 365 -7.54 12.17 11.20
CA GLU A 365 -6.26 11.79 10.59
C GLU A 365 -5.06 12.33 11.41
N TYR A 366 -5.09 13.60 11.82
CA TYR A 366 -4.07 14.13 12.75
C TYR A 366 -4.01 13.33 14.06
N THR A 367 -5.18 12.95 14.59
CA THR A 367 -5.27 12.15 15.81
C THR A 367 -4.75 10.73 15.60
N SER A 368 -4.93 10.14 14.43
CA SER A 368 -4.44 8.78 14.14
C SER A 368 -2.91 8.75 14.03
N ALA A 369 -2.29 9.81 13.52
CA ALA A 369 -0.83 9.90 13.36
C ALA A 369 -0.05 9.86 14.68
N VAL A 370 -0.65 10.31 15.80
CA VAL A 370 0.02 10.27 17.12
C VAL A 370 0.23 8.83 17.64
N TYR A 371 -0.43 7.84 17.02
CA TYR A 371 -0.25 6.42 17.33
C TYR A 371 0.93 5.78 16.60
N MET A 372 1.63 6.51 15.71
CA MET A 372 2.84 6.01 15.05
C MET A 372 3.95 5.78 16.07
N SER A 373 4.52 4.56 16.05
CA SER A 373 5.65 4.16 16.89
C SER A 373 7.00 4.61 16.32
N ASP A 374 7.07 4.83 15.00
CA ASP A 374 8.26 5.40 14.33
C ASP A 374 8.24 6.92 14.46
N LEU A 375 9.01 7.43 15.41
CA LEU A 375 9.13 8.87 15.64
C LEU A 375 9.90 9.58 14.54
N ALA A 376 10.75 8.89 13.78
CA ALA A 376 11.45 9.50 12.65
C ALA A 376 10.42 9.81 11.55
N GLN A 377 9.59 8.84 11.17
CA GLN A 377 8.50 9.04 10.21
C GLN A 377 7.48 10.07 10.68
N LEU A 378 7.13 10.06 11.96
CA LEU A 378 6.24 11.07 12.53
C LEU A 378 6.89 12.46 12.48
N PHE A 379 8.18 12.57 12.84
CA PHE A 379 8.91 13.85 12.85
C PHE A 379 9.12 14.43 11.45
N THR A 380 9.37 13.59 10.44
CA THR A 380 9.47 13.97 9.02
C THR A 380 8.13 14.13 8.34
N TRP A 381 7.04 13.73 9.00
CA TRP A 381 5.69 13.67 8.45
C TRP A 381 5.58 12.80 7.19
N THR A 382 6.24 11.65 7.22
CA THR A 382 6.26 10.63 6.15
C THR A 382 5.62 9.32 6.60
N CYS A 383 4.91 9.33 7.72
CA CYS A 383 4.27 8.14 8.26
C CYS A 383 3.09 7.67 7.39
N GLU A 384 2.76 6.38 7.45
CA GLU A 384 1.64 5.80 6.67
C GLU A 384 0.31 6.54 6.94
N ARG A 385 0.13 7.01 8.18
CA ARG A 385 -1.04 7.78 8.64
C ARG A 385 -0.95 9.29 8.40
N CYS A 386 0.17 9.79 7.88
CA CYS A 386 0.45 11.23 7.65
C CYS A 386 0.05 11.68 6.24
N ASN A 387 -0.48 10.77 5.43
CA ASN A 387 -0.93 10.98 4.05
C ASN A 387 -2.42 11.35 3.99
N GLY A 388 -2.89 11.96 2.89
CA GLY A 388 -4.31 12.33 2.75
C GLY A 388 -4.58 13.82 3.00
N LEU A 389 -5.49 14.13 3.94
CA LEU A 389 -5.92 15.50 4.26
C LEU A 389 -4.86 16.27 5.06
N THR A 390 -3.87 15.59 5.65
CA THR A 390 -2.82 16.21 6.48
C THR A 390 -1.54 16.56 5.72
N LYS A 391 -1.57 16.59 4.38
CA LYS A 391 -0.38 16.79 3.54
C LYS A 391 0.20 18.20 3.69
N GLY A 392 1.50 18.29 3.94
CA GLY A 392 2.19 19.58 4.11
C GLY A 392 2.24 20.10 5.54
N PHE A 393 1.78 19.29 6.51
CA PHE A 393 1.99 19.56 7.93
C PHE A 393 3.47 19.50 8.29
N GLN A 394 3.89 20.40 9.18
CA GLN A 394 5.27 20.46 9.65
C GLN A 394 5.32 20.27 11.16
N VAL A 395 5.88 19.14 11.61
CA VAL A 395 6.11 18.90 13.04
C VAL A 395 7.18 19.85 13.58
N ILE A 396 6.87 20.50 14.70
CA ILE A 396 7.78 21.37 15.43
C ILE A 396 8.42 20.59 16.57
N GLU A 397 7.60 19.92 17.38
CA GLU A 397 8.07 19.05 18.46
C GLU A 397 7.25 17.76 18.57
N ILE A 398 7.94 16.67 18.94
CA ILE A 398 7.33 15.42 19.43
C ILE A 398 7.74 15.26 20.89
N ILE A 399 6.76 14.93 21.72
CA ILE A 399 6.90 14.75 23.16
C ILE A 399 6.53 13.32 23.50
N VAL A 400 7.43 12.60 24.18
CA VAL A 400 7.17 11.27 24.71
C VAL A 400 7.57 11.19 26.18
N ASP A 401 6.57 10.95 27.04
CA ASP A 401 6.77 10.67 28.46
C ASP A 401 6.83 9.15 28.64
N ILE A 402 8.00 8.63 29.00
CA ILE A 402 8.25 7.18 29.08
C ILE A 402 7.64 6.61 30.36
N GLU A 403 7.65 7.38 31.45
CA GLU A 403 7.16 6.95 32.76
C GLU A 403 5.67 6.60 32.70
N TYR A 404 4.88 7.43 32.01
CA TYR A 404 3.43 7.25 31.87
C TYR A 404 3.00 6.78 30.47
N CYS A 405 3.95 6.49 29.57
CA CYS A 405 3.71 6.13 28.17
C CYS A 405 2.77 7.12 27.45
N LEU A 406 3.02 8.42 27.64
CA LEU A 406 2.25 9.49 26.99
C LEU A 406 2.99 9.95 25.74
N GLN A 407 2.25 10.29 24.69
CA GLN A 407 2.81 10.79 23.44
C GLN A 407 1.96 11.93 22.91
N ALA A 408 2.62 13.00 22.49
CA ALA A 408 1.99 14.15 21.85
C ALA A 408 2.91 14.72 20.78
N TYR A 409 2.36 15.47 19.84
CA TYR A 409 3.16 16.31 18.96
C TYR A 409 2.49 17.68 18.77
N VAL A 410 3.32 18.67 18.42
CA VAL A 410 2.90 20.02 18.04
C VAL A 410 3.48 20.32 16.67
N GLY A 411 2.65 20.81 15.75
CA GLY A 411 3.10 21.20 14.43
C GLY A 411 2.22 22.26 13.77
N VAL A 412 2.61 22.66 12.56
CA VAL A 412 1.96 23.73 11.79
C VAL A 412 1.33 23.17 10.52
N ALA A 413 0.02 23.38 10.39
CA ALA A 413 -0.76 23.13 9.17
C ALA A 413 -0.92 24.45 8.40
N LYS A 414 -0.17 24.64 7.31
CA LYS A 414 -0.16 25.92 6.56
C LYS A 414 -1.44 26.15 5.76
N ASP A 415 -2.00 25.06 5.25
CA ASP A 415 -3.27 24.98 4.51
C ASP A 415 -4.47 25.33 5.40
N LEU A 416 -4.48 24.85 6.65
CA LEU A 416 -5.50 25.20 7.66
C LEU A 416 -5.21 26.51 8.38
N ASN A 417 -4.02 27.08 8.16
CA ASN A 417 -3.51 28.25 8.87
C ASN A 417 -3.58 28.09 10.40
N ALA A 418 -3.22 26.91 10.91
CA ALA A 418 -3.41 26.51 12.29
C ALA A 418 -2.18 25.80 12.88
N ILE A 419 -2.02 25.93 14.21
CA ILE A 419 -1.14 25.05 15.00
C ILE A 419 -1.97 23.84 15.42
N ILE A 420 -1.52 22.62 15.12
CA ILE A 420 -2.19 21.39 15.53
C ILE A 420 -1.43 20.77 16.70
N ILE A 421 -2.18 20.38 17.74
CA ILE A 421 -1.70 19.65 18.91
C ILE A 421 -2.47 18.34 18.99
N ALA A 422 -1.79 17.21 18.95
CA ALA A 422 -2.43 15.88 19.03
C ALA A 422 -1.92 15.07 20.21
N PHE A 423 -2.83 14.41 20.93
CA PHE A 423 -2.53 13.55 22.09
C PHE A 423 -2.93 12.10 21.86
N ARG A 424 -2.02 11.19 22.19
CA ARG A 424 -2.24 9.74 22.12
C ARG A 424 -3.12 9.24 23.26
N GLY A 425 -4.05 8.34 22.94
CA GLY A 425 -4.84 7.59 23.92
C GLY A 425 -4.22 6.25 24.33
N THR A 426 -4.95 5.51 25.17
CA THR A 426 -4.52 4.23 25.75
C THR A 426 -4.55 3.08 24.72
N GLN A 427 -3.69 2.07 24.87
CA GLN A 427 -3.62 0.89 23.98
C GLN A 427 -4.74 -0.13 24.28
N GLU A 428 -5.20 -0.93 23.29
CA GLU A 428 -6.36 -1.83 23.38
C GLU A 428 -6.37 -2.80 24.58
N HIS A 429 -5.30 -3.57 24.83
CA HIS A 429 -5.23 -4.46 26.01
C HIS A 429 -5.15 -3.70 27.33
N SER A 430 -4.60 -2.48 27.31
CA SER A 430 -4.57 -1.60 28.47
C SER A 430 -5.92 -0.92 28.70
N ILE A 431 -6.74 -0.72 27.66
CA ILE A 431 -8.08 -0.13 27.77
C ILE A 431 -8.98 -1.00 28.65
N GLN A 432 -8.93 -2.33 28.55
CA GLN A 432 -9.74 -3.20 29.42
C GLN A 432 -9.32 -3.10 30.90
N ASN A 433 -8.02 -3.14 31.18
CA ASN A 433 -7.48 -2.97 32.53
C ASN A 433 -7.77 -1.57 33.07
N TRP A 434 -7.59 -0.54 32.23
CA TRP A 434 -7.84 0.85 32.57
C TRP A 434 -9.32 1.14 32.80
N ILE A 435 -10.23 0.62 31.98
CA ILE A 435 -11.68 0.69 32.18
C ILE A 435 -12.04 0.09 33.54
N SER A 436 -11.43 -1.05 33.89
CA SER A 436 -11.66 -1.67 35.20
C SER A 436 -11.14 -0.79 36.35
N ASP A 437 -9.94 -0.21 36.23
CA ASP A 437 -9.38 0.69 37.24
C ASP A 437 -10.21 1.98 37.38
N LEU A 438 -10.67 2.56 36.26
CA LEU A 438 -11.48 3.77 36.21
C LEU A 438 -12.88 3.57 36.82
N PHE A 439 -13.39 2.33 36.77
CA PHE A 439 -14.65 1.95 37.41
C PHE A 439 -14.55 1.90 38.95
N TRP A 440 -13.37 1.55 39.51
CA TRP A 440 -13.22 1.20 40.93
C TRP A 440 -12.34 2.17 41.75
N LYS A 441 -11.49 2.99 41.13
CA LYS A 441 -10.62 3.97 41.82
C LYS A 441 -11.03 5.41 41.48
N GLN A 442 -12.04 5.92 42.18
CA GLN A 442 -12.45 7.32 42.03
C GLN A 442 -11.71 8.18 43.07
N LEU A 443 -10.65 8.86 42.62
CA LEU A 443 -9.98 9.92 43.37
C LEU A 443 -10.16 11.23 42.59
N ASP A 444 -10.97 12.12 43.14
CA ASP A 444 -11.28 13.41 42.53
C ASP A 444 -10.37 14.50 43.12
N LEU A 445 -9.93 15.44 42.30
CA LEU A 445 -9.17 16.63 42.71
C LEU A 445 -9.97 17.89 42.44
N ASN A 446 -9.86 18.89 43.32
CA ASN A 446 -10.37 20.23 43.02
C ASN A 446 -9.52 20.86 41.91
N TYR A 447 -10.18 21.37 40.88
CA TYR A 447 -9.49 22.13 39.83
C TYR A 447 -9.06 23.50 40.40
N PRO A 448 -7.81 23.93 40.21
CA PRO A 448 -7.35 25.23 40.71
C PRO A 448 -8.21 26.39 40.18
N ASP A 449 -8.50 27.37 41.04
CA ASP A 449 -9.19 28.62 40.69
C ASP A 449 -10.61 28.46 40.10
N MET A 450 -11.21 27.27 40.23
CA MET A 450 -12.61 27.00 39.89
C MET A 450 -13.33 26.41 41.10
N PRO A 451 -14.10 27.23 41.86
CA PRO A 451 -14.83 26.77 43.04
C PRO A 451 -15.74 25.59 42.70
N ASP A 452 -15.73 24.57 43.56
CA ASP A 452 -16.54 23.34 43.48
C ASP A 452 -16.30 22.47 42.22
N ALA A 453 -15.41 22.89 41.31
CA ALA A 453 -15.05 22.11 40.14
C ALA A 453 -14.11 20.97 40.54
N MET A 454 -14.54 19.73 40.28
CA MET A 454 -13.79 18.52 40.58
C MET A 454 -13.46 17.78 39.28
N VAL A 455 -12.25 17.25 39.20
CA VAL A 455 -11.74 16.53 38.02
C VAL A 455 -11.11 15.20 38.41
N HIS A 456 -11.06 14.28 37.46
CA HIS A 456 -10.43 12.98 37.68
C HIS A 456 -8.92 13.13 37.90
N HIS A 457 -8.41 12.66 39.04
CA HIS A 457 -7.01 12.77 39.40
C HIS A 457 -6.07 12.24 38.32
N GLY A 458 -6.40 11.09 37.72
CA GLY A 458 -5.57 10.44 36.71
C GLY A 458 -5.38 11.28 35.45
N PHE A 459 -6.47 11.84 34.90
CA PHE A 459 -6.40 12.65 33.69
C PHE A 459 -5.74 14.00 33.96
N TYR A 460 -6.05 14.60 35.11
CA TYR A 460 -5.42 15.83 35.54
C TYR A 460 -3.91 15.67 35.66
N THR A 461 -3.45 14.59 36.32
CA THR A 461 -2.03 14.28 36.51
C THR A 461 -1.33 14.01 35.17
N ALA A 462 -1.95 13.23 34.28
CA ALA A 462 -1.37 12.88 32.98
C ALA A 462 -1.03 14.11 32.13
N TYR A 463 -1.84 15.17 32.19
CA TYR A 463 -1.53 16.43 31.51
C TYR A 463 -0.65 17.37 32.37
N HIS A 464 -1.09 17.73 33.59
CA HIS A 464 -0.48 18.84 34.34
C HIS A 464 0.82 18.49 35.07
N ASN A 465 1.00 17.23 35.45
CA ASN A 465 2.10 16.80 36.32
C ASN A 465 3.16 15.97 35.58
N THR A 466 3.08 15.88 34.26
CA THR A 466 4.05 15.18 33.41
C THR A 466 4.85 16.16 32.56
N THR A 467 5.80 15.64 31.79
CA THR A 467 6.59 16.46 30.85
C THR A 467 5.77 17.02 29.69
N VAL A 468 4.55 16.51 29.48
CA VAL A 468 3.69 16.84 28.35
C VAL A 468 3.28 18.30 28.34
N ARG A 469 2.69 18.82 29.44
CA ARG A 469 2.23 20.21 29.51
C ARG A 469 3.33 21.24 29.22
N PRO A 470 4.47 21.28 29.95
CA PRO A 470 5.49 22.30 29.70
C PRO A 470 6.11 22.21 28.30
N ALA A 471 6.26 20.99 27.75
CA ALA A 471 6.82 20.80 26.41
C ALA A 471 5.83 21.25 25.30
N VAL A 472 4.55 20.89 25.40
CA VAL A 472 3.52 21.33 24.45
C VAL A 472 3.39 22.85 24.44
N LEU A 473 3.30 23.49 25.61
CA LEU A 473 3.21 24.95 25.71
C LEU A 473 4.47 25.64 25.15
N GLY A 474 5.66 25.06 25.40
CA GLY A 474 6.91 25.52 24.82
C GLY A 474 6.93 25.44 23.30
N ALA A 475 6.47 24.32 22.74
CA ALA A 475 6.38 24.10 21.30
C ALA A 475 5.39 25.04 20.61
N VAL A 476 4.25 25.35 21.24
CA VAL A 476 3.28 26.34 20.74
C VAL A 476 3.91 27.73 20.67
N LYS A 477 4.62 28.15 21.72
CA LYS A 477 5.37 29.43 21.73
C LYS A 477 6.43 29.46 20.63
N LEU A 478 7.12 28.34 20.40
CA LEU A 478 8.12 28.20 19.34
C LEU A 478 7.49 28.30 17.95
N ALA A 479 6.37 27.59 17.72
CA ALA A 479 5.62 27.62 16.46
C ALA A 479 5.12 29.03 16.15
N LYS A 480 4.55 29.73 17.15
CA LYS A 480 4.14 31.13 17.00
C LYS A 480 5.32 32.06 16.71
N LYS A 481 6.46 31.87 17.35
CA LYS A 481 7.65 32.70 17.10
C LYS A 481 8.16 32.57 15.66
N PHE A 482 8.16 31.36 15.10
CA PHE A 482 8.70 31.12 13.75
C PHE A 482 7.68 31.30 12.62
N TYR A 483 6.39 31.09 12.88
CA TYR A 483 5.35 31.05 11.85
C TYR A 483 4.16 32.00 12.11
N GLY A 484 4.17 32.73 13.23
CA GLY A 484 3.00 33.45 13.77
C GLY A 484 2.57 34.71 13.03
N ALA A 485 3.26 35.14 11.96
CA ALA A 485 2.76 36.24 11.13
C ALA A 485 1.49 35.86 10.35
N ASN A 486 1.29 34.57 10.08
CA ASN A 486 0.16 34.08 9.27
C ASN A 486 -0.84 33.24 10.07
N ILE A 487 -0.43 32.52 11.12
CA ILE A 487 -1.29 31.57 11.86
C ILE A 487 -2.22 32.27 12.84
N ASN A 488 -3.52 31.97 12.78
CA ASN A 488 -4.54 32.63 13.59
C ASN A 488 -5.34 31.70 14.52
N THR A 489 -5.15 30.38 14.44
CA THR A 489 -5.95 29.38 15.16
C THR A 489 -5.06 28.28 15.76
N ILE A 490 -5.40 27.81 16.97
CA ILE A 490 -4.80 26.62 17.59
C ILE A 490 -5.87 25.54 17.67
N MET A 491 -5.60 24.38 17.08
CA MET A 491 -6.49 23.22 17.10
C MET A 491 -5.88 22.12 17.96
N VAL A 492 -6.66 21.62 18.92
CA VAL A 492 -6.25 20.57 19.86
C VAL A 492 -7.11 19.33 19.63
N THR A 493 -6.47 18.18 19.45
CA THR A 493 -7.15 16.92 19.19
C THR A 493 -6.59 15.75 19.98
N GLY A 494 -7.41 14.73 20.20
CA GLY A 494 -7.01 13.54 20.95
C GLY A 494 -8.08 12.46 20.97
N HIS A 495 -7.65 11.21 21.12
CA HIS A 495 -8.52 10.04 21.20
C HIS A 495 -8.46 9.39 22.58
N SER A 496 -9.58 8.89 23.11
CA SER A 496 -9.63 8.15 24.38
C SER A 496 -9.05 8.99 25.55
N MET A 497 -8.10 8.45 26.32
CA MET A 497 -7.34 9.23 27.32
C MET A 497 -6.66 10.48 26.73
N GLY A 498 -6.23 10.43 25.47
CA GLY A 498 -5.69 11.59 24.75
C GLY A 498 -6.75 12.68 24.51
N GLY A 499 -8.03 12.30 24.37
CA GLY A 499 -9.15 13.26 24.32
C GLY A 499 -9.34 14.00 25.64
N ALA A 500 -9.15 13.32 26.78
CA ALA A 500 -9.15 13.96 28.09
C ALA A 500 -8.00 14.98 28.23
N MET A 501 -6.80 14.62 27.77
CA MET A 501 -5.64 15.52 27.76
C MET A 501 -5.82 16.71 26.81
N ALA A 502 -6.43 16.49 25.64
CA ALA A 502 -6.76 17.53 24.67
C ALA A 502 -7.70 18.59 25.26
N ALA A 503 -8.72 18.16 26.02
CA ALA A 503 -9.62 19.07 26.72
C ALA A 503 -8.85 19.94 27.74
N PHE A 504 -8.05 19.33 28.63
CA PHE A 504 -7.23 20.10 29.58
C PHE A 504 -6.25 21.04 28.89
N CYS A 505 -5.65 20.63 27.78
CA CYS A 505 -4.76 21.47 26.99
C CYS A 505 -5.48 22.68 26.38
N GLY A 506 -6.68 22.49 25.84
CA GLY A 506 -7.49 23.60 25.34
C GLY A 506 -7.83 24.62 26.42
N LEU A 507 -8.19 24.14 27.61
CA LEU A 507 -8.45 25.00 28.76
C LEU A 507 -7.20 25.75 29.22
N ASP A 508 -6.05 25.08 29.30
CA ASP A 508 -4.77 25.65 29.72
C ASP A 508 -4.30 26.74 28.74
N LEU A 509 -4.47 26.53 27.44
CA LEU A 509 -4.16 27.53 26.41
C LEU A 509 -5.01 28.79 26.55
N VAL A 510 -6.32 28.65 26.80
CA VAL A 510 -7.21 29.81 26.94
C VAL A 510 -6.99 30.53 28.27
N VAL A 511 -6.95 29.78 29.38
CA VAL A 511 -6.96 30.35 30.73
C VAL A 511 -5.58 30.81 31.17
N ASN A 512 -4.54 30.00 30.94
CA ASN A 512 -3.20 30.26 31.47
C ASN A 512 -2.26 30.89 30.45
N GLU A 513 -2.44 30.62 29.16
CA GLU A 513 -1.63 31.22 28.08
C GLU A 513 -2.33 32.39 27.36
N GLY A 514 -3.62 32.64 27.63
CA GLY A 514 -4.37 33.78 27.09
C GLY A 514 -4.70 33.66 25.59
N GLU A 515 -4.82 32.45 25.08
CA GLU A 515 -5.11 32.19 23.67
C GLU A 515 -6.60 32.36 23.34
N GLU A 516 -6.94 33.27 22.43
CA GLU A 516 -8.34 33.60 22.11
C GLU A 516 -8.99 32.67 21.06
N ASN A 517 -8.19 32.09 20.15
CA ASN A 517 -8.68 31.27 19.03
C ASN A 517 -8.27 29.80 19.17
N VAL A 518 -8.74 29.16 20.23
CA VAL A 518 -8.54 27.72 20.48
C VAL A 518 -9.78 26.93 20.07
N GLN A 519 -9.59 25.90 19.27
CA GLN A 519 -10.62 24.92 18.90
C GLN A 519 -10.20 23.54 19.37
N VAL A 520 -11.08 22.82 20.04
CA VAL A 520 -10.79 21.48 20.55
C VAL A 520 -11.75 20.47 19.91
N MET A 521 -11.22 19.36 19.40
CA MET A 521 -12.04 18.28 18.87
C MET A 521 -11.52 16.95 19.38
N THR A 522 -12.36 16.16 20.04
CA THR A 522 -11.92 14.92 20.70
C THR A 522 -12.73 13.72 20.23
N PHE A 523 -12.10 12.55 20.16
CA PHE A 523 -12.72 11.30 19.75
C PHE A 523 -12.79 10.34 20.93
N GLY A 524 -13.97 9.80 21.25
CA GLY A 524 -14.13 8.82 22.33
C GLY A 524 -13.68 9.31 23.70
N GLN A 525 -13.81 10.61 23.97
CA GLN A 525 -13.37 11.22 25.23
C GLN A 525 -14.21 10.69 26.42
N PRO A 526 -13.58 10.24 27.52
CA PRO A 526 -14.29 9.91 28.77
C PRO A 526 -14.74 11.17 29.51
N ARG A 527 -15.64 11.03 30.48
CA ARG A 527 -15.96 12.16 31.37
C ARG A 527 -14.76 12.48 32.25
N ILE A 528 -14.41 13.76 32.39
CA ILE A 528 -13.19 14.17 33.10
C ILE A 528 -13.42 15.03 34.33
N GLY A 529 -14.64 15.53 34.56
CA GLY A 529 -14.97 16.31 35.74
C GLY A 529 -16.46 16.34 36.07
N ASN A 530 -16.82 17.03 37.14
CA ASN A 530 -18.20 17.19 37.60
C ASN A 530 -18.96 18.28 36.80
N ALA A 531 -20.24 18.47 37.13
CA ALA A 531 -21.10 19.46 36.47
C ALA A 531 -20.57 20.90 36.56
N ASP A 532 -19.94 21.25 37.68
CA ASP A 532 -19.37 22.59 37.87
C ASP A 532 -18.18 22.80 36.92
N PHE A 533 -17.26 21.83 36.84
CA PHE A 533 -16.17 21.85 35.86
C PHE A 533 -16.68 21.92 34.41
N ALA A 534 -17.69 21.10 34.08
CA ALA A 534 -18.32 21.08 32.75
C ALA A 534 -18.89 22.45 32.35
N SER A 535 -19.48 23.16 33.32
CA SER A 535 -20.06 24.49 33.12
C SER A 535 -18.97 25.55 32.89
N TYR A 536 -17.91 25.55 33.71
CA TYR A 536 -16.76 26.44 33.50
C TYR A 536 -16.08 26.19 32.17
N TYR A 537 -15.86 24.92 31.81
CA TYR A 537 -15.21 24.56 30.55
C TYR A 537 -16.01 25.06 29.35
N SER A 538 -17.33 24.84 29.34
CA SER A 538 -18.21 25.26 28.24
C SER A 538 -18.25 26.78 28.05
N LEU A 539 -18.04 27.54 29.13
CA LEU A 539 -17.95 29.00 29.10
C LEU A 539 -16.60 29.47 28.55
N LEU A 540 -15.51 28.85 28.98
CA LEU A 540 -14.15 29.28 28.67
C LEU A 540 -13.65 28.79 27.31
N VAL A 541 -14.02 27.58 26.90
CA VAL A 541 -13.57 26.94 25.64
C VAL A 541 -14.78 26.52 24.78
N PRO A 542 -15.61 27.49 24.33
CA PRO A 542 -16.89 27.19 23.67
C PRO A 542 -16.74 26.49 22.31
N ASN A 543 -15.58 26.59 21.66
CA ASN A 543 -15.29 25.93 20.38
C ASN A 543 -14.77 24.49 20.59
N THR A 544 -15.43 23.71 21.45
CA THR A 544 -15.04 22.32 21.69
C THR A 544 -16.14 21.37 21.21
N PHE A 545 -15.76 20.35 20.44
CA PHE A 545 -16.65 19.30 19.94
C PHE A 545 -16.17 17.92 20.38
N ARG A 546 -17.06 17.12 20.95
CA ARG A 546 -16.78 15.74 21.32
C ARG A 546 -17.48 14.79 20.38
N ILE A 547 -16.73 13.94 19.70
CA ILE A 547 -17.26 12.96 18.76
C ILE A 547 -17.32 11.60 19.46
N THR A 548 -18.51 10.99 19.46
CA THR A 548 -18.79 9.67 20.06
C THR A 548 -19.27 8.71 18.98
N HIS A 549 -18.91 7.43 19.07
CA HIS A 549 -19.24 6.44 18.04
C HIS A 549 -20.10 5.30 18.59
N ASP A 550 -21.31 5.15 18.04
CA ASP A 550 -22.30 4.09 18.29
C ASP A 550 -22.32 3.62 19.75
N HIS A 551 -21.87 2.39 20.05
CA HIS A 551 -21.86 1.79 21.38
C HIS A 551 -20.51 1.88 22.11
N ASP A 552 -19.70 2.90 21.81
CA ASP A 552 -18.41 3.14 22.47
C ASP A 552 -18.57 3.19 24.00
N ILE A 553 -17.83 2.32 24.69
CA ILE A 553 -17.82 2.19 26.14
C ILE A 553 -17.14 3.37 26.86
N VAL A 554 -16.16 4.04 26.28
CA VAL A 554 -15.30 5.01 27.00
C VAL A 554 -16.02 6.31 27.34
N PRO A 555 -16.81 6.95 26.46
CA PRO A 555 -17.65 8.10 26.83
C PRO A 555 -18.61 7.77 27.98
N HIS A 556 -18.98 6.51 28.17
CA HIS A 556 -19.86 6.12 29.27
C HIS A 556 -19.16 6.12 30.64
N LEU A 557 -17.86 6.41 30.70
CA LEU A 557 -17.03 6.32 31.91
C LEU A 557 -16.32 7.64 32.24
N PRO A 558 -16.12 7.94 33.55
CA PRO A 558 -16.74 7.33 34.71
C PRO A 558 -18.29 7.39 34.67
N PRO A 559 -19.00 6.47 35.34
CA PRO A 559 -20.45 6.33 35.21
C PRO A 559 -21.21 7.55 35.74
N TYR A 560 -22.30 7.88 35.05
CA TYR A 560 -23.25 8.90 35.47
C TYR A 560 -24.30 8.32 36.44
N PHE A 561 -24.37 8.84 37.67
CA PHE A 561 -25.37 8.40 38.67
C PHE A 561 -26.57 9.34 38.75
N TYR A 562 -27.70 8.91 38.18
CA TYR A 562 -28.94 9.70 38.09
C TYR A 562 -29.43 10.31 39.42
N TYR A 563 -29.23 9.62 40.55
CA TYR A 563 -29.72 10.06 41.86
C TYR A 563 -28.84 11.14 42.54
N PHE A 564 -27.64 11.43 42.02
CA PHE A 564 -26.70 12.41 42.61
C PHE A 564 -26.05 13.34 41.57
N PRO A 565 -26.83 14.06 40.74
CA PRO A 565 -26.33 14.76 39.56
C PRO A 565 -25.25 15.82 39.84
N ARG A 566 -25.15 16.38 41.05
CA ARG A 566 -24.10 17.36 41.41
C ARG A 566 -22.77 16.73 41.84
N LYS A 567 -22.74 15.42 42.13
CA LYS A 567 -21.53 14.69 42.56
C LYS A 567 -21.06 13.68 41.51
N THR A 568 -21.67 13.67 40.33
CA THR A 568 -21.32 12.76 39.24
C THR A 568 -20.41 13.44 38.24
N TYR A 569 -19.75 12.62 37.44
CA TYR A 569 -19.03 13.08 36.27
C TYR A 569 -20.02 13.50 35.18
N HIS A 570 -19.71 14.59 34.47
CA HIS A 570 -20.48 15.11 33.34
C HIS A 570 -19.58 15.31 32.13
N HIS A 571 -20.15 15.09 30.97
CA HIS A 571 -19.60 15.50 29.69
C HIS A 571 -19.76 17.00 29.43
N PHE A 572 -18.91 17.49 28.55
CA PHE A 572 -18.93 18.84 28.02
C PHE A 572 -18.02 18.91 26.79
N PRO A 573 -18.16 19.94 25.96
CA PRO A 573 -19.40 20.61 25.56
C PRO A 573 -20.02 19.81 24.40
N THR A 574 -20.45 20.44 23.29
CA THR A 574 -21.30 19.84 22.25
C THR A 574 -20.85 18.46 21.77
N GLU A 575 -21.77 17.50 21.81
CA GLU A 575 -21.56 16.14 21.30
C GLU A 575 -21.96 16.01 19.83
N VAL A 576 -21.18 15.25 19.07
CA VAL A 576 -21.53 14.75 17.74
C VAL A 576 -21.51 13.23 17.81
N TRP A 577 -22.68 12.63 17.75
CA TRP A 577 -22.84 11.18 17.84
C TRP A 577 -22.89 10.56 16.44
N VAL A 578 -21.88 9.76 16.11
CA VAL A 578 -21.76 8.99 14.87
C VAL A 578 -22.41 7.64 15.08
N ARG A 579 -23.34 7.26 14.21
CA ARG A 579 -24.10 6.01 14.32
C ARG A 579 -23.88 5.12 13.11
N ASP A 580 -23.53 3.88 13.35
CA ASP A 580 -23.49 2.86 12.31
C ASP A 580 -24.89 2.34 12.03
N LEU A 581 -25.52 2.82 10.96
CA LEU A 581 -26.74 2.20 10.44
C LEU A 581 -26.35 0.88 9.76
N SER A 582 -26.64 -0.22 10.45
CA SER A 582 -26.52 -1.57 9.92
C SER A 582 -27.84 -1.93 9.24
N VAL A 583 -27.85 -1.89 7.89
CA VAL A 583 -28.94 -2.47 7.12
C VAL A 583 -28.68 -3.95 6.84
N LEU A 584 -27.41 -4.37 6.70
CA LEU A 584 -26.94 -5.77 6.68
C LEU A 584 -25.51 -5.84 7.27
N LYS A 585 -25.13 -6.97 7.85
CA LYS A 585 -23.94 -7.17 8.74
C LYS A 585 -22.55 -6.90 8.13
N LEU A 586 -22.45 -6.36 6.93
CA LEU A 586 -21.18 -6.20 6.20
C LEU A 586 -20.90 -4.78 5.66
N VAL A 587 -21.79 -3.80 5.87
CA VAL A 587 -21.53 -2.37 5.58
C VAL A 587 -22.09 -1.49 6.69
N ARG A 588 -21.23 -0.69 7.33
CA ARG A 588 -21.59 0.31 8.35
C ARG A 588 -21.63 1.69 7.68
N PHE A 589 -22.81 2.31 7.59
CA PHE A 589 -22.94 3.72 7.19
C PHE A 589 -22.98 4.60 8.44
N GLY A 590 -21.98 5.47 8.61
CA GLY A 590 -21.95 6.44 9.71
C GLY A 590 -22.92 7.61 9.45
N VAL A 591 -23.98 7.73 10.25
CA VAL A 591 -24.86 8.90 10.28
C VAL A 591 -24.53 9.76 11.50
N GLU A 592 -24.22 11.03 11.27
CA GLU A 592 -23.88 11.99 12.32
C GLU A 592 -25.12 12.69 12.87
N LYS A 593 -25.22 12.77 14.19
CA LYS A 593 -26.19 13.59 14.91
C LYS A 593 -25.47 14.58 15.81
N VAL A 594 -25.63 15.87 15.55
CA VAL A 594 -25.19 16.93 16.46
C VAL A 594 -26.20 17.03 17.60
N CYS A 595 -25.73 16.84 18.83
CA CYS A 595 -26.53 16.79 20.04
C CYS A 595 -26.70 18.17 20.65
N ASP A 596 -27.55 18.26 21.67
CA ASP A 596 -27.66 19.50 22.44
C ASP A 596 -26.36 19.86 23.20
N ASN A 597 -26.30 21.09 23.69
CA ASN A 597 -25.13 21.63 24.40
C ASN A 597 -25.12 21.28 25.90
N THR A 598 -25.98 20.36 26.36
CA THR A 598 -26.02 19.97 27.78
C THR A 598 -24.87 19.04 28.16
N GLY A 599 -24.18 18.49 27.16
CA GLY A 599 -23.13 17.49 27.32
C GLY A 599 -23.67 16.07 27.55
N GLU A 600 -24.88 15.92 28.10
CA GLU A 600 -25.50 14.63 28.47
C GLU A 600 -26.89 14.42 27.83
N ASP A 601 -27.02 14.81 26.55
CA ASP A 601 -28.26 14.70 25.76
C ASP A 601 -28.80 13.24 25.82
N PRO A 602 -30.00 13.02 26.36
CA PRO A 602 -30.57 11.67 26.50
C PRO A 602 -30.90 11.02 25.15
N THR A 603 -30.85 11.76 24.05
CA THR A 603 -31.17 11.30 22.69
C THR A 603 -29.92 10.98 21.85
N CYS A 604 -28.72 11.12 22.41
CA CYS A 604 -27.43 10.87 21.74
C CYS A 604 -26.72 9.61 22.28
N CYS A 605 -25.40 9.61 22.54
CA CYS A 605 -24.71 8.40 23.02
C CYS A 605 -25.36 7.81 24.29
N ARG A 606 -25.96 8.67 25.13
CA ARG A 606 -26.69 8.24 26.34
C ARG A 606 -27.96 7.42 26.04
N SER A 607 -28.48 7.48 24.82
CA SER A 607 -29.62 6.66 24.39
C SER A 607 -29.27 5.19 24.19
N VAL A 608 -27.98 4.86 24.11
CA VAL A 608 -27.46 3.49 23.95
C VAL A 608 -26.63 3.08 25.16
N LYS A 609 -26.33 1.78 25.27
CA LYS A 609 -25.47 1.25 26.32
C LYS A 609 -24.05 1.09 25.76
N GLY A 610 -23.09 1.86 26.26
CA GLY A 610 -21.67 1.67 25.94
C GLY A 610 -21.18 0.27 26.32
N ASN A 611 -20.91 -0.56 25.31
CA ASN A 611 -20.47 -1.95 25.50
C ASN A 611 -19.53 -2.46 24.38
N SER A 612 -19.10 -1.57 23.47
CA SER A 612 -18.26 -1.91 22.33
C SER A 612 -16.90 -1.22 22.45
N ILE A 613 -15.84 -2.04 22.51
CA ILE A 613 -14.45 -1.55 22.37
C ILE A 613 -14.13 -1.34 20.89
N SER A 614 -14.74 -2.10 19.98
CA SER A 614 -14.51 -1.95 18.54
C SER A 614 -14.94 -0.57 18.04
N ASP A 615 -16.08 -0.06 18.52
CA ASP A 615 -16.56 1.27 18.12
C ASP A 615 -15.70 2.39 18.75
N HIS A 616 -15.03 2.11 19.86
CA HIS A 616 -14.02 3.01 20.44
C HIS A 616 -12.77 3.14 19.57
N LEU A 617 -12.37 2.10 18.83
CA LEU A 617 -11.09 2.09 18.12
C LEU A 617 -11.14 2.64 16.70
N SER A 618 -12.32 2.96 16.17
CA SER A 618 -12.48 3.46 14.80
C SER A 618 -13.48 4.61 14.77
N TYR A 619 -13.10 5.72 14.14
CA TYR A 619 -13.93 6.90 13.95
C TYR A 619 -13.87 7.31 12.48
N PHE A 620 -15.02 7.40 11.82
CA PHE A 620 -15.11 7.72 10.38
C PHE A 620 -14.31 6.77 9.46
N GLY A 621 -14.11 5.51 9.86
CA GLY A 621 -13.29 4.55 9.13
C GLY A 621 -11.79 4.71 9.34
N VAL A 622 -11.36 5.66 10.17
CA VAL A 622 -9.95 5.83 10.59
C VAL A 622 -9.71 5.09 11.89
N GLU A 623 -8.72 4.20 11.90
CA GLU A 623 -8.35 3.42 13.08
C GLU A 623 -7.47 4.22 14.04
N LEU A 624 -7.87 4.30 15.30
CA LEU A 624 -7.22 5.07 16.38
C LEU A 624 -6.56 4.15 17.43
N HIS A 625 -5.84 3.13 16.95
CA HIS A 625 -5.01 2.23 17.76
C HIS A 625 -3.65 1.97 17.10
N CYS A 626 -2.73 1.37 17.85
CA CYS A 626 -1.40 0.96 17.37
C CYS A 626 -1.51 -0.37 16.60
N GLU A 627 -0.80 -0.52 15.49
CA GLU A 627 -0.76 -1.77 14.70
C GLU A 627 0.16 -2.84 15.31
N THR A 628 1.15 -2.41 16.09
CA THR A 628 2.11 -3.29 16.76
C THR A 628 1.71 -3.54 18.22
N TRP A 629 1.23 -4.75 18.47
CA TRP A 629 0.89 -5.25 19.79
C TRP A 629 2.17 -5.56 20.59
N ARG A 630 2.73 -4.59 21.32
CA ARG A 630 3.40 -4.76 22.64
C ARG A 630 4.18 -3.52 23.09
N GLN A 631 3.73 -2.95 24.21
CA GLN A 631 4.43 -1.97 25.06
C GLN A 631 4.84 -0.66 24.36
N CYS A 632 5.19 0.37 25.15
CA CYS A 632 5.61 1.69 24.67
C CYS A 632 6.96 1.60 23.94
N SER A 633 6.97 1.06 22.71
CA SER A 633 8.15 0.95 21.87
C SER A 633 8.29 2.22 21.04
N ILE A 634 9.37 2.96 21.29
CA ILE A 634 9.74 4.16 20.55
C ILE A 634 10.83 3.74 19.56
N VAL A 635 10.53 3.80 18.26
CA VAL A 635 11.52 3.57 17.20
C VAL A 635 12.07 4.93 16.79
N MET A 636 13.37 5.14 17.00
CA MET A 636 14.08 6.37 16.66
C MET A 636 15.42 6.02 16.03
N SER A 637 15.72 6.56 14.85
CA SER A 637 17.01 6.37 14.19
C SER A 637 18.13 7.14 14.90
N HIS A 638 19.37 6.68 14.80
CA HIS A 638 20.54 7.32 15.43
C HIS A 638 20.78 8.76 14.91
N GLU A 639 20.30 9.09 13.71
CA GLU A 639 20.36 10.45 13.15
C GLU A 639 19.36 11.41 13.78
N MET A 640 18.24 10.90 14.30
CA MET A 640 17.22 11.70 14.98
C MET A 640 17.62 12.03 16.42
N ASP A 641 18.62 11.35 16.99
CA ASP A 641 19.13 11.62 18.34
C ASP A 641 19.64 13.06 18.49
N ARG A 642 20.20 13.65 17.42
CA ARG A 642 20.66 15.07 17.41
C ARG A 642 19.53 16.09 17.56
N PHE A 643 18.30 15.70 17.22
CA PHE A 643 17.10 16.52 17.40
C PHE A 643 16.39 16.18 18.71
N SER A 644 16.85 15.15 19.43
CA SER A 644 16.24 14.62 20.62
C SER A 644 16.96 15.11 21.88
N LYS A 645 16.19 15.45 22.91
CA LYS A 645 16.69 15.73 24.25
C LYS A 645 16.00 14.78 25.21
N LYS A 646 16.80 14.15 26.08
CA LYS A 646 16.29 13.33 27.16
C LYS A 646 16.40 14.09 28.48
N ASP A 647 15.31 14.12 29.25
CA ASP A 647 15.37 14.65 30.61
C ASP A 647 16.00 13.62 31.57
N SER A 648 16.18 14.01 32.84
CA SER A 648 16.75 13.14 33.87
C SER A 648 15.92 11.89 34.19
N LYS A 649 14.67 11.84 33.71
CA LYS A 649 13.74 10.71 33.87
C LYS A 649 13.68 9.84 32.61
N GLY A 650 14.41 10.20 31.56
CA GLY A 650 14.46 9.50 30.28
C GLY A 650 13.40 9.92 29.28
N ASN A 651 12.54 10.91 29.61
CA ASN A 651 11.51 11.41 28.70
C ASN A 651 12.14 12.09 27.49
N LEU A 652 11.54 11.91 26.32
CA LEU A 652 12.09 12.30 25.04
C LEU A 652 11.34 13.53 24.48
N ILE A 653 12.09 14.57 24.14
CA ILE A 653 11.57 15.72 23.38
C ILE A 653 12.39 15.84 22.10
N MET A 654 11.74 15.70 20.94
CA MET A 654 12.37 15.91 19.64
C MET A 654 11.95 17.27 19.09
N SER A 655 12.91 18.15 18.76
CA SER A 655 12.64 19.54 18.35
C SER A 655 13.42 19.93 17.10
N ARG A 656 12.79 20.71 16.22
CA ARG A 656 13.45 21.29 15.04
C ARG A 656 14.11 22.63 15.39
N THR A 657 15.45 22.69 15.49
CA THR A 657 16.21 23.96 15.53
C THR A 657 17.29 24.10 14.44
N VAL A 658 17.36 25.34 13.93
CA VAL A 658 18.09 25.98 12.79
C VAL A 658 19.65 25.96 12.95
N PRO A 659 20.45 26.09 11.86
CA PRO A 659 21.72 25.36 11.68
C PRO A 659 22.92 26.02 12.35
N SER A 660 23.86 25.19 12.79
CA SER A 660 25.25 25.58 13.02
C SER A 660 26.20 24.50 12.50
N THR A 661 26.79 24.81 11.35
CA THR A 661 28.20 24.61 10.95
C THR A 661 28.91 23.29 11.27
N ASN A 662 29.38 22.67 10.18
CA ASN A 662 30.54 21.77 10.05
C ASN A 662 30.49 20.47 10.85
N VAL A 663 30.13 19.38 10.16
CA VAL A 663 30.46 18.03 10.62
C VAL A 663 31.67 17.55 9.83
N GLU A 664 32.82 17.55 10.50
CA GLU A 664 33.98 16.76 10.09
C GLU A 664 33.64 15.26 10.16
N VAL A 665 34.02 14.54 9.11
CA VAL A 665 33.97 13.07 9.06
C VAL A 665 34.97 12.52 10.08
N LEU A 666 34.48 12.03 11.21
CA LEU A 666 35.29 11.35 12.22
C LEU A 666 35.70 9.95 11.72
N LYS A 667 37.00 9.79 11.45
CA LYS A 667 37.67 8.49 11.45
C LYS A 667 37.73 7.97 12.90
N LEU A 668 37.05 6.87 13.20
CA LEU A 668 37.30 6.09 14.41
C LEU A 668 38.02 4.80 14.02
N LYS A 669 39.31 4.71 14.36
CA LYS A 669 40.03 3.43 14.47
C LYS A 669 39.81 2.88 15.87
N SER A 670 39.47 1.59 15.99
CA SER A 670 39.49 0.89 17.28
C SER A 670 40.93 0.60 17.73
N TYR A 671 41.10 0.37 19.04
CA TYR A 671 42.38 0.22 19.75
C TYR A 671 43.23 -0.99 19.30
N ASP A 672 42.72 -1.82 18.40
CA ASP A 672 43.25 -3.11 17.95
C ASP A 672 43.44 -3.21 16.42
N GLY A 673 43.24 -2.11 15.68
CA GLY A 673 43.47 -2.05 14.23
C GLY A 673 42.46 -2.82 13.38
N ARG A 674 41.29 -3.17 13.95
CA ARG A 674 40.24 -3.94 13.26
C ARG A 674 39.22 -3.02 12.55
N PRO A 675 38.62 -3.47 11.43
CA PRO A 675 37.52 -2.74 10.78
C PRO A 675 36.30 -2.69 11.71
N VAL A 676 35.72 -1.51 11.91
CA VAL A 676 34.52 -1.32 12.75
C VAL A 676 33.29 -1.30 11.86
N TYR A 677 32.32 -2.18 12.14
CA TYR A 677 31.04 -2.19 11.45
C TYR A 677 30.27 -0.90 11.75
N ASN A 678 29.70 -0.28 10.71
CA ASN A 678 28.89 0.93 10.81
C ASN A 678 27.50 0.64 10.21
N HIS A 679 26.49 0.62 11.06
CA HIS A 679 25.11 0.37 10.68
C HIS A 679 24.57 1.41 9.68
N THR A 680 24.84 2.69 9.88
CA THR A 680 24.40 3.75 8.97
C THR A 680 24.99 3.58 7.58
N LEU A 681 26.27 3.21 7.50
CA LEU A 681 26.91 2.91 6.22
C LEU A 681 26.28 1.68 5.54
N ALA A 682 25.86 0.68 6.32
CA ALA A 682 25.18 -0.49 5.79
C ALA A 682 23.78 -0.16 5.23
N LEU A 683 23.02 0.72 5.89
CA LEU A 683 21.76 1.26 5.37
C LEU A 683 21.96 2.04 4.05
N THR A 684 23.00 2.87 3.98
CA THR A 684 23.30 3.61 2.74
C THR A 684 23.74 2.67 1.61
N LEU A 685 24.59 1.67 1.89
CA LEU A 685 25.09 0.74 0.88
C LEU A 685 24.02 -0.25 0.40
N VAL A 686 23.02 -0.59 1.23
CA VAL A 686 21.88 -1.41 0.77
C VAL A 686 21.00 -0.63 -0.20
N GLU A 687 20.80 0.68 0.00
CA GLU A 687 20.10 1.53 -0.97
C GLU A 687 20.86 1.61 -2.31
N TYR A 688 22.18 1.83 -2.29
CA TYR A 688 23.00 1.78 -3.50
C TYR A 688 22.90 0.41 -4.20
N THR A 689 22.93 -0.67 -3.44
CA THR A 689 22.76 -2.03 -3.96
C THR A 689 21.37 -2.24 -4.55
N SER A 690 20.33 -1.65 -3.98
CA SER A 690 18.97 -1.75 -4.50
C SER A 690 18.81 -1.03 -5.85
N ALA A 691 19.52 0.10 -6.05
CA ALA A 691 19.42 0.90 -7.26
C ALA A 691 19.97 0.19 -8.51
N VAL A 692 20.91 -0.75 -8.37
CA VAL A 692 21.45 -1.52 -9.52
C VAL A 692 20.41 -2.45 -10.15
N TYR A 693 19.27 -2.68 -9.48
CA TYR A 693 18.14 -3.44 -10.01
C TYR A 693 17.19 -2.61 -10.88
N MET A 694 17.41 -1.29 -11.00
CA MET A 694 16.63 -0.46 -11.91
C MET A 694 16.89 -0.85 -13.37
N SER A 695 15.81 -1.10 -14.11
CA SER A 695 15.87 -1.42 -15.53
C SER A 695 15.83 -0.21 -16.47
N ASP A 696 15.29 0.91 -15.98
CA ASP A 696 15.35 2.19 -16.69
C ASP A 696 16.75 2.79 -16.50
N LEU A 697 17.62 2.57 -17.47
CA LEU A 697 18.98 3.07 -17.40
C LEU A 697 19.06 4.60 -17.53
N ALA A 698 18.02 5.26 -18.07
CA ALA A 698 18.00 6.72 -18.13
C ALA A 698 17.78 7.30 -16.72
N GLN A 699 16.83 6.76 -15.96
CA GLN A 699 16.60 7.14 -14.57
C GLN A 699 17.79 6.77 -13.67
N LEU A 700 18.38 5.59 -13.87
CA LEU A 700 19.57 5.19 -13.15
C LEU A 700 20.76 6.11 -13.47
N PHE A 701 20.99 6.42 -14.75
CA PHE A 701 22.11 7.28 -15.18
C PHE A 701 21.96 8.72 -14.69
N THR A 702 20.74 9.24 -14.67
CA THR A 702 20.42 10.59 -14.16
C THR A 702 20.29 10.64 -12.64
N TRP A 703 20.29 9.49 -11.96
CA TRP A 703 20.07 9.32 -10.53
C TRP A 703 18.73 9.92 -10.04
N THR A 704 17.68 9.73 -10.84
CA THR A 704 16.30 10.16 -10.53
C THR A 704 15.36 8.98 -10.34
N CYS A 705 15.91 7.77 -10.20
CA CYS A 705 15.13 6.55 -10.02
C CYS A 705 14.41 6.52 -8.67
N GLU A 706 13.33 5.75 -8.54
CA GLU A 706 12.56 5.62 -7.30
C GLU A 706 13.46 5.22 -6.10
N ARG A 707 14.40 4.31 -6.37
CA ARG A 707 15.41 3.78 -5.43
C ARG A 707 16.64 4.68 -5.24
N CYS A 708 16.74 5.80 -5.96
CA CYS A 708 17.87 6.73 -5.96
C CYS A 708 17.61 7.95 -5.03
N ASN A 709 16.50 7.91 -4.29
CA ASN A 709 16.10 8.93 -3.32
C ASN A 709 16.53 8.51 -1.90
N GLY A 710 16.45 9.40 -0.91
CA GLY A 710 16.83 9.07 0.47
C GLY A 710 18.33 9.30 0.77
N LEU A 711 19.02 8.28 1.29
CA LEU A 711 20.42 8.36 1.75
C LEU A 711 21.41 8.44 0.59
N THR A 712 21.01 8.06 -0.63
CA THR A 712 21.87 8.09 -1.82
C THR A 712 21.75 9.38 -2.66
N LYS A 713 21.06 10.41 -2.13
CA LYS A 713 20.77 11.65 -2.86
C LYS A 713 22.04 12.42 -3.22
N GLY A 714 22.17 12.78 -4.50
CA GLY A 714 23.31 13.57 -5.00
C GLY A 714 24.48 12.72 -5.53
N PHE A 715 24.31 11.41 -5.58
CA PHE A 715 25.24 10.51 -6.26
C PHE A 715 25.36 10.83 -7.76
N GLN A 716 26.57 10.70 -8.28
CA GLN A 716 26.87 10.98 -9.68
C GLN A 716 27.39 9.72 -10.36
N VAL A 717 26.56 9.13 -11.22
CA VAL A 717 26.94 7.97 -12.03
C VAL A 717 28.01 8.37 -13.04
N ILE A 718 29.13 7.64 -13.05
CA ILE A 718 30.21 7.79 -14.02
C ILE A 718 29.97 6.87 -15.21
N GLU A 719 29.71 5.60 -14.93
CA GLU A 719 29.45 4.61 -15.96
C GLU A 719 28.44 3.55 -15.50
N ILE A 720 27.49 3.20 -16.37
CA ILE A 720 26.63 2.02 -16.23
C ILE A 720 27.12 0.99 -17.25
N ILE A 721 27.25 -0.25 -16.80
CA ILE A 721 27.70 -1.39 -17.57
C ILE A 721 26.58 -2.43 -17.59
N VAL A 722 26.16 -2.84 -18.79
CA VAL A 722 25.22 -3.94 -18.98
C VAL A 722 25.79 -4.95 -19.97
N ASP A 723 26.08 -6.15 -19.48
CA ASP A 723 26.46 -7.29 -20.30
C ASP A 723 25.20 -8.07 -20.68
N ILE A 724 24.81 -7.99 -21.96
CA ILE A 724 23.56 -8.58 -22.45
C ILE A 724 23.69 -10.11 -22.55
N GLU A 725 24.87 -10.61 -22.93
CA GLU A 725 25.13 -12.04 -23.14
C GLU A 725 24.87 -12.83 -21.86
N TYR A 726 25.30 -12.30 -20.72
CA TYR A 726 25.14 -12.93 -19.40
C TYR A 726 24.09 -12.23 -18.51
N CYS A 727 23.37 -11.24 -19.05
CA CYS A 727 22.38 -10.41 -18.35
C CYS A 727 22.91 -9.84 -17.01
N LEU A 728 24.16 -9.36 -17.01
CA LEU A 728 24.82 -8.75 -15.86
C LEU A 728 24.70 -7.23 -15.92
N GLN A 729 24.61 -6.59 -14.75
CA GLN A 729 24.51 -5.13 -14.65
C GLN A 729 25.33 -4.63 -13.47
N ALA A 730 26.08 -3.56 -13.71
CA ALA A 730 26.83 -2.85 -12.68
C ALA A 730 26.84 -1.35 -12.98
N TYR A 731 27.13 -0.54 -11.97
CA TYR A 731 27.46 0.86 -12.19
C TYR A 731 28.62 1.29 -11.30
N VAL A 732 29.32 2.34 -11.74
CA VAL A 732 30.36 3.04 -10.99
C VAL A 732 29.95 4.51 -10.91
N GLY A 733 30.02 5.09 -9.72
CA GLY A 733 29.73 6.50 -9.51
C GLY A 733 30.42 7.09 -8.30
N VAL A 734 30.18 8.39 -8.07
CA VAL A 734 30.81 9.18 -7.02
C VAL A 734 29.75 9.65 -6.02
N ALA A 735 29.94 9.26 -4.76
CA ALA A 735 29.20 9.77 -3.60
C ALA A 735 30.03 10.88 -2.93
N LYS A 736 29.65 12.14 -3.15
CA LYS A 736 30.43 13.30 -2.66
C LYS A 736 30.33 13.49 -1.15
N ASP A 737 29.18 13.16 -0.60
CA ASP A 737 28.85 13.12 0.82
C ASP A 737 29.67 12.07 1.59
N LEU A 738 29.84 10.88 1.00
CA LEU A 738 30.69 9.82 1.56
C LEU A 738 32.18 9.97 1.21
N ASN A 739 32.50 10.91 0.33
CA ASN A 739 33.82 11.08 -0.25
C ASN A 739 34.39 9.78 -0.85
N ALA A 740 33.54 9.02 -1.55
CA ALA A 740 33.83 7.67 -2.01
C ALA A 740 33.40 7.43 -3.48
N ILE A 741 34.12 6.53 -4.15
CA ILE A 741 33.65 5.90 -5.39
C ILE A 741 32.83 4.68 -4.98
N ILE A 742 31.59 4.57 -5.47
CA ILE A 742 30.71 3.43 -5.22
C ILE A 742 30.65 2.56 -6.47
N ILE A 743 30.82 1.26 -6.28
CA ILE A 743 30.67 0.22 -7.31
C ILE A 743 29.57 -0.72 -6.83
N ALA A 744 28.49 -0.87 -7.61
CA ALA A 744 27.39 -1.76 -7.27
C ALA A 744 27.18 -2.81 -8.36
N PHE A 745 26.98 -4.07 -7.95
CA PHE A 745 26.71 -5.21 -8.83
C PHE A 745 25.32 -5.80 -8.59
N ARG A 746 24.59 -6.06 -9.69
CA ARG A 746 23.28 -6.70 -9.67
C ARG A 746 23.40 -8.20 -9.44
N GLY A 747 22.49 -8.74 -8.64
CA GLY A 747 22.29 -10.18 -8.45
C GLY A 747 21.30 -10.82 -9.43
N THR A 748 20.94 -12.07 -9.15
CA THR A 748 20.09 -12.90 -10.02
C THR A 748 18.62 -12.46 -9.97
N GLN A 749 17.86 -12.64 -11.07
CA GLN A 749 16.44 -12.28 -11.19
C GLN A 749 15.51 -13.28 -10.49
N GLU A 750 14.38 -12.83 -9.92
CA GLU A 750 13.48 -13.62 -9.05
C GLU A 750 13.00 -14.95 -9.65
N HIS A 751 12.50 -14.97 -10.89
CA HIS A 751 12.08 -16.20 -11.57
C HIS A 751 13.24 -17.16 -11.91
N SER A 752 14.47 -16.65 -11.89
CA SER A 752 15.70 -17.41 -12.10
C SER A 752 16.37 -17.80 -10.79
N ILE A 753 16.08 -17.17 -9.65
CA ILE A 753 16.72 -17.47 -8.36
C ILE A 753 16.48 -18.93 -7.97
N GLN A 754 15.26 -19.46 -8.16
CA GLN A 754 14.97 -20.88 -7.86
C GLN A 754 15.76 -21.84 -8.76
N ASN A 755 15.81 -21.56 -10.07
CA ASN A 755 16.59 -22.35 -11.03
C ASN A 755 18.09 -22.26 -10.75
N TRP A 756 18.59 -21.05 -10.45
CA TRP A 756 19.99 -20.79 -10.13
C TRP A 756 20.41 -21.43 -8.80
N ILE A 757 19.57 -21.36 -7.75
CA ILE A 757 19.80 -22.07 -6.48
C ILE A 757 19.91 -23.56 -6.76
N SER A 758 19.04 -24.11 -7.62
CA SER A 758 19.11 -25.52 -8.00
C SER A 758 20.41 -25.85 -8.76
N ASP A 759 20.84 -25.02 -9.71
CA ASP A 759 22.11 -25.21 -10.43
C ASP A 759 23.33 -25.13 -9.49
N LEU A 760 23.31 -24.19 -8.53
CA LEU A 760 24.35 -24.01 -7.52
C LEU A 760 24.43 -25.21 -6.54
N PHE A 761 23.33 -25.94 -6.37
CA PHE A 761 23.28 -27.18 -5.60
C PHE A 761 23.94 -28.36 -6.33
N TRP A 762 23.86 -28.43 -7.67
CA TRP A 762 24.19 -29.64 -8.45
C TRP A 762 25.44 -29.52 -9.35
N LYS A 763 25.99 -28.32 -9.59
CA LYS A 763 27.16 -28.10 -10.45
C LYS A 763 28.29 -27.37 -9.71
N GLN A 764 29.09 -28.09 -8.92
CA GLN A 764 30.37 -27.58 -8.43
C GLN A 764 31.46 -27.86 -9.47
N LEU A 765 31.97 -26.81 -10.10
CA LEU A 765 33.16 -26.83 -10.93
C LEU A 765 34.12 -25.81 -10.34
N ASP A 766 35.22 -26.27 -9.77
CA ASP A 766 36.19 -25.42 -9.08
C ASP A 766 37.31 -24.99 -10.04
N LEU A 767 37.74 -23.74 -9.95
CA LEU A 767 38.90 -23.20 -10.66
C LEU A 767 39.97 -22.76 -9.66
N ASN A 768 41.24 -22.97 -9.99
CA ASN A 768 42.33 -22.38 -9.21
C ASN A 768 42.37 -20.87 -9.45
N TYR A 769 42.41 -20.09 -8.36
CA TYR A 769 42.58 -18.65 -8.45
C TYR A 769 44.03 -18.33 -8.86
N PRO A 770 44.26 -17.43 -9.83
CA PRO A 770 45.61 -17.08 -10.27
C PRO A 770 46.49 -16.58 -9.12
N ASP A 771 47.75 -16.98 -9.09
CA ASP A 771 48.79 -16.51 -8.15
C ASP A 771 48.48 -16.72 -6.65
N MET A 772 47.50 -17.58 -6.32
CA MET A 772 47.18 -18.00 -4.97
C MET A 772 47.25 -19.54 -4.88
N PRO A 773 48.36 -20.11 -4.38
CA PRO A 773 48.50 -21.56 -4.24
C PRO A 773 47.34 -22.17 -3.46
N ASP A 774 46.80 -23.28 -3.99
CA ASP A 774 45.72 -24.07 -3.40
C ASP A 774 44.37 -23.33 -3.23
N ALA A 775 44.28 -22.05 -3.61
CA ALA A 775 43.04 -21.29 -3.58
C ALA A 775 42.13 -21.70 -4.74
N MET A 776 40.94 -22.21 -4.42
CA MET A 776 39.94 -22.64 -5.38
C MET A 776 38.69 -21.78 -5.26
N VAL A 777 38.09 -21.43 -6.39
CA VAL A 777 36.90 -20.58 -6.48
C VAL A 777 35.83 -21.18 -7.37
N HIS A 778 34.58 -20.78 -7.15
CA HIS A 778 33.45 -21.24 -7.93
C HIS A 778 33.53 -20.73 -9.36
N HIS A 779 33.59 -21.63 -10.34
CA HIS A 779 33.76 -21.30 -11.76
C HIS A 779 32.72 -20.29 -12.24
N GLY A 780 31.46 -20.44 -11.85
CA GLY A 780 30.36 -19.56 -12.29
C GLY A 780 30.54 -18.11 -11.83
N PHE A 781 30.90 -17.89 -10.57
CA PHE A 781 31.10 -16.54 -10.02
C PHE A 781 32.37 -15.90 -10.55
N TYR A 782 33.43 -16.70 -10.65
CA TYR A 782 34.70 -16.25 -11.21
C TYR A 782 34.52 -15.80 -12.67
N THR A 783 33.84 -16.61 -13.49
CA THR A 783 33.57 -16.32 -14.90
C THR A 783 32.70 -15.08 -15.06
N ALA A 784 31.63 -14.95 -14.25
CA ALA A 784 30.71 -13.80 -14.31
C ALA A 784 31.42 -12.46 -14.10
N TYR A 785 32.47 -12.40 -13.27
CA TYR A 785 33.28 -11.19 -13.11
C TYR A 785 34.46 -11.14 -14.08
N HIS A 786 35.34 -12.15 -14.12
CA HIS A 786 36.63 -12.09 -14.82
C HIS A 786 36.55 -12.26 -16.32
N ASN A 787 35.56 -13.02 -16.83
CA ASN A 787 35.49 -13.41 -18.23
C ASN A 787 34.40 -12.65 -19.00
N THR A 788 33.73 -11.69 -18.36
CA THR A 788 32.70 -10.84 -18.98
C THR A 788 33.22 -9.43 -19.22
N THR A 789 32.42 -8.61 -19.90
CA THR A 789 32.77 -7.21 -20.15
C THR A 789 32.72 -6.33 -18.89
N VAL A 790 32.13 -6.86 -17.81
CA VAL A 790 31.92 -6.13 -16.55
C VAL A 790 33.24 -5.72 -15.91
N ARG A 791 34.20 -6.64 -15.71
CA ARG A 791 35.48 -6.35 -15.06
C ARG A 791 36.27 -5.21 -15.74
N PRO A 792 36.65 -5.31 -17.02
CA PRO A 792 37.47 -4.26 -17.64
C PRO A 792 36.74 -2.91 -17.69
N ALA A 793 35.40 -2.89 -17.80
CA ALA A 793 34.62 -1.67 -17.84
C ALA A 793 34.49 -1.01 -16.45
N VAL A 794 34.25 -1.78 -15.39
CA VAL A 794 34.24 -1.27 -14.01
C VAL A 794 35.60 -0.69 -13.65
N LEU A 795 36.70 -1.40 -13.90
CA LEU A 795 38.05 -0.90 -13.62
C LEU A 795 38.38 0.38 -14.42
N GLY A 796 37.96 0.43 -15.69
CA GLY A 796 38.08 1.62 -16.53
C GLY A 796 37.30 2.81 -15.97
N ALA A 797 36.07 2.59 -15.51
CA ALA A 797 35.22 3.61 -14.92
C ALA A 797 35.75 4.12 -13.56
N VAL A 798 36.36 3.26 -12.74
CA VAL A 798 37.05 3.65 -11.50
C VAL A 798 38.24 4.56 -11.82
N LYS A 799 39.08 4.20 -12.80
CA LYS A 799 40.19 5.05 -13.26
C LYS A 799 39.69 6.41 -13.75
N LEU A 800 38.56 6.42 -14.48
CA LEU A 800 37.92 7.64 -14.95
C LEU A 800 37.42 8.51 -13.79
N ALA A 801 36.74 7.91 -12.81
CA ALA A 801 36.25 8.59 -11.62
C ALA A 801 37.39 9.21 -10.81
N LYS A 802 38.49 8.46 -10.60
CA LYS A 802 39.70 8.96 -9.93
C LYS A 802 40.35 10.10 -10.70
N LYS A 803 40.42 10.03 -12.04
CA LYS A 803 40.98 11.11 -12.86
C LYS A 803 40.18 12.43 -12.73
N PHE A 804 38.86 12.35 -12.66
CA PHE A 804 38.01 13.55 -12.62
C PHE A 804 37.72 14.08 -11.21
N TYR A 805 37.68 13.21 -10.21
CA TYR A 805 37.24 13.57 -8.85
C TYR A 805 38.26 13.21 -7.75
N GLY A 806 39.36 12.53 -8.10
CA GLY A 806 40.31 11.92 -7.15
C GLY A 806 41.18 12.88 -6.36
N ALA A 807 41.14 14.20 -6.59
CA ALA A 807 41.79 15.16 -5.70
C ALA A 807 41.11 15.21 -4.31
N ASN A 808 39.82 14.84 -4.24
CA ASN A 808 39.03 14.88 -3.01
C ASN A 808 38.67 13.49 -2.48
N ILE A 809 38.50 12.48 -3.35
CA ILE A 809 38.03 11.13 -2.99
C ILE A 809 39.17 10.24 -2.48
N ASN A 810 38.97 9.55 -1.35
CA ASN A 810 40.00 8.72 -0.72
C ASN A 810 39.62 7.24 -0.52
N THR A 811 38.39 6.84 -0.82
CA THR A 811 37.86 5.50 -0.52
C THR A 811 37.10 4.93 -1.72
N ILE A 812 37.25 3.63 -1.98
CA ILE A 812 36.45 2.88 -2.96
C ILE A 812 35.58 1.88 -2.19
N MET A 813 34.27 1.98 -2.35
CA MET A 813 33.30 1.08 -1.74
C MET A 813 32.67 0.19 -2.79
N VAL A 814 32.70 -1.13 -2.56
CA VAL A 814 32.16 -2.14 -3.47
C VAL A 814 31.00 -2.86 -2.79
N THR A 815 29.87 -2.94 -3.47
CA THR A 815 28.66 -3.54 -2.92
C THR A 815 27.88 -4.37 -3.94
N GLY A 816 27.05 -5.28 -3.45
CA GLY A 816 26.31 -6.21 -4.28
C GLY A 816 25.43 -7.17 -3.48
N HIS A 817 24.34 -7.60 -4.10
CA HIS A 817 23.36 -8.52 -3.53
C HIS A 817 23.41 -9.88 -4.24
N SER A 818 23.28 -10.99 -3.51
CA SER A 818 23.18 -12.35 -4.08
C SER A 818 24.41 -12.68 -4.96
N MET A 819 24.22 -13.12 -6.20
CA MET A 819 25.31 -13.27 -7.19
C MET A 819 26.14 -11.98 -7.38
N GLY A 820 25.52 -10.80 -7.27
CA GLY A 820 26.21 -9.51 -7.30
C GLY A 820 27.14 -9.32 -6.10
N GLY A 821 26.81 -9.89 -4.94
CA GLY A 821 27.72 -9.92 -3.78
C GLY A 821 28.98 -10.74 -4.05
N ALA A 822 28.86 -11.87 -4.76
CA ALA A 822 30.01 -12.67 -5.20
C ALA A 822 30.92 -11.88 -6.16
N MET A 823 30.33 -11.14 -7.11
CA MET A 823 31.08 -10.27 -8.02
C MET A 823 31.74 -9.09 -7.30
N ALA A 824 31.05 -8.47 -6.33
CA ALA A 824 31.59 -7.40 -5.50
C ALA A 824 32.83 -7.86 -4.72
N ALA A 825 32.82 -9.10 -4.18
CA ALA A 825 33.97 -9.66 -3.51
C ALA A 825 35.18 -9.79 -4.46
N PHE A 826 35.01 -10.37 -5.65
CA PHE A 826 36.09 -10.45 -6.63
C PHE A 826 36.57 -9.07 -7.09
N CYS A 827 35.67 -8.11 -7.27
CA CYS A 827 36.03 -6.75 -7.62
C CYS A 827 36.89 -6.07 -6.55
N GLY A 828 36.53 -6.22 -5.27
CA GLY A 828 37.34 -5.71 -4.16
C GLY A 828 38.75 -6.31 -4.14
N LEU A 829 38.88 -7.61 -4.40
CA LEU A 829 40.18 -8.28 -4.49
C LEU A 829 40.99 -7.80 -5.70
N ASP A 830 40.36 -7.62 -6.86
CA ASP A 830 40.98 -7.14 -8.09
C ASP A 830 41.50 -5.70 -7.94
N LEU A 831 40.74 -4.83 -7.25
CA LEU A 831 41.16 -3.47 -6.94
C LEU A 831 42.40 -3.43 -6.06
N VAL A 832 42.48 -4.27 -5.03
CA VAL A 832 43.64 -4.32 -4.13
C VAL A 832 44.84 -4.96 -4.80
N VAL A 833 44.65 -6.14 -5.41
CA VAL A 833 45.75 -6.98 -5.90
C VAL A 833 46.27 -6.51 -7.25
N ASN A 834 45.37 -6.20 -8.19
CA ASN A 834 45.76 -5.91 -9.57
C ASN A 834 45.83 -4.41 -9.87
N GLU A 835 45.01 -3.59 -9.21
CA GLU A 835 45.03 -2.12 -9.38
C GLU A 835 45.83 -1.37 -8.29
N GLY A 836 46.24 -2.06 -7.22
CA GLY A 836 47.06 -1.48 -6.14
C GLY A 836 46.32 -0.46 -5.28
N GLU A 837 44.99 -0.58 -5.15
CA GLU A 837 44.18 0.32 -4.33
C GLU A 837 44.29 -0.04 -2.83
N GLU A 838 44.69 0.93 -2.00
CA GLU A 838 44.92 0.69 -0.57
C GLU A 838 43.65 0.86 0.31
N ASN A 839 42.68 1.66 -0.13
CA ASN A 839 41.47 2.01 0.63
C ASN A 839 40.20 1.45 -0.02
N VAL A 840 40.12 0.12 -0.09
CA VAL A 840 38.94 -0.59 -0.60
C VAL A 840 38.11 -1.13 0.56
N GLN A 841 36.81 -0.83 0.56
CA GLN A 841 35.84 -1.39 1.50
C GLN A 841 34.79 -2.19 0.73
N VAL A 842 34.54 -3.42 1.15
CA VAL A 842 33.57 -4.32 0.50
C VAL A 842 32.43 -4.58 1.47
N MET A 843 31.20 -4.38 1.02
CA MET A 843 30.01 -4.70 1.82
C MET A 843 28.97 -5.41 0.97
N THR A 844 28.65 -6.66 1.29
CA THR A 844 27.77 -7.51 0.47
C THR A 844 26.55 -7.98 1.24
N PHE A 845 25.45 -8.22 0.51
CA PHE A 845 24.17 -8.65 1.05
C PHE A 845 23.81 -10.03 0.49
N GLY A 846 23.53 -11.01 1.35
CA GLY A 846 23.12 -12.35 0.90
C GLY A 846 24.17 -13.05 0.03
N GLN A 847 25.45 -12.76 0.26
CA GLN A 847 26.54 -13.31 -0.55
C GLN A 847 26.68 -14.83 -0.34
N PRO A 848 26.73 -15.65 -1.42
CA PRO A 848 27.05 -17.07 -1.33
C PRO A 848 28.53 -17.31 -1.00
N ARG A 849 28.90 -18.55 -0.68
CA ARG A 849 30.32 -18.92 -0.61
C ARG A 849 30.92 -18.97 -2.01
N ILE A 850 32.12 -18.40 -2.18
CA ILE A 850 32.72 -18.27 -3.52
C ILE A 850 34.09 -18.94 -3.68
N GLY A 851 34.74 -19.38 -2.59
CA GLY A 851 35.98 -20.15 -2.67
C GLY A 851 36.21 -21.05 -1.46
N ASN A 852 37.30 -21.81 -1.49
CA ASN A 852 37.72 -22.72 -0.41
C ASN A 852 38.40 -21.96 0.75
N ALA A 853 38.83 -22.70 1.78
CA ALA A 853 39.47 -22.13 2.97
C ALA A 853 40.76 -21.35 2.65
N ASP A 854 41.55 -21.82 1.69
CA ASP A 854 42.78 -21.16 1.27
C ASP A 854 42.47 -19.81 0.62
N PHE A 855 41.51 -19.77 -0.32
CA PHE A 855 41.02 -18.53 -0.91
C PHE A 855 40.48 -17.55 0.16
N ALA A 856 39.66 -18.04 1.11
CA ALA A 856 39.11 -17.23 2.18
C ALA A 856 40.20 -16.60 3.08
N SER A 857 41.29 -17.33 3.31
CA SER A 857 42.44 -16.87 4.09
C SER A 857 43.21 -15.77 3.35
N TYR A 858 43.49 -15.94 2.06
CA TYR A 858 44.11 -14.90 1.23
C TYR A 858 43.22 -13.66 1.15
N TYR A 859 41.92 -13.83 0.94
CA TYR A 859 40.97 -12.73 0.85
C TYR A 859 40.95 -11.90 2.13
N SER A 860 40.88 -12.55 3.30
CA SER A 860 40.84 -11.89 4.60
C SER A 860 42.11 -11.08 4.90
N LEU A 861 43.26 -11.52 4.36
CA LEU A 861 44.53 -10.82 4.48
C LEU A 861 44.61 -9.60 3.56
N LEU A 862 44.12 -9.73 2.32
CA LEU A 862 44.28 -8.73 1.26
C LEU A 862 43.19 -7.66 1.31
N VAL A 863 41.95 -8.03 1.62
CA VAL A 863 40.79 -7.12 1.66
C VAL A 863 40.13 -7.15 3.05
N PRO A 864 40.84 -6.71 4.10
CA PRO A 864 40.38 -6.88 5.48
C PRO A 864 39.13 -6.05 5.81
N ASN A 865 38.85 -4.97 5.08
CA ASN A 865 37.66 -4.11 5.26
C ASN A 865 36.44 -4.69 4.53
N THR A 866 36.14 -5.96 4.76
CA THR A 866 35.02 -6.67 4.14
C THR A 866 33.97 -7.07 5.17
N PHE A 867 32.73 -6.67 4.94
CA PHE A 867 31.57 -7.04 5.76
C PHE A 867 30.53 -7.77 4.91
N ARG A 868 30.11 -8.94 5.37
CA ARG A 868 29.05 -9.72 4.71
C ARG A 868 27.80 -9.73 5.57
N ILE A 869 26.72 -9.15 5.06
CA ILE A 869 25.44 -9.08 5.77
C ILE A 869 24.59 -10.29 5.36
N THR A 870 24.10 -11.03 6.35
CA THR A 870 23.17 -12.16 6.19
C THR A 870 21.87 -11.89 6.93
N HIS A 871 20.73 -12.37 6.40
CA HIS A 871 19.42 -12.12 7.00
C HIS A 871 18.72 -13.43 7.39
N ASP A 872 18.35 -13.54 8.66
CA ASP A 872 17.61 -14.64 9.31
C ASP A 872 17.88 -16.04 8.72
N HIS A 873 16.95 -16.60 7.94
CA HIS A 873 17.06 -17.93 7.32
C HIS A 873 17.33 -17.87 5.80
N ASP A 874 18.03 -16.84 5.32
CA ASP A 874 18.46 -16.71 3.92
C ASP A 874 19.20 -17.97 3.45
N ILE A 875 18.68 -18.57 2.37
CA ILE A 875 19.22 -19.78 1.78
C ILE A 875 20.55 -19.56 1.03
N VAL A 876 20.82 -18.39 0.47
CA VAL A 876 21.94 -18.17 -0.46
C VAL A 876 23.31 -18.19 0.24
N PRO A 877 23.52 -17.58 1.41
CA PRO A 877 24.75 -17.76 2.19
C PRO A 877 25.02 -19.23 2.57
N HIS A 878 24.00 -20.09 2.57
CA HIS A 878 24.18 -21.52 2.84
C HIS A 878 24.68 -22.30 1.62
N LEU A 879 24.91 -21.64 0.48
CA LEU A 879 25.31 -22.26 -0.77
C LEU A 879 26.63 -21.68 -1.31
N PRO A 880 27.46 -22.50 -1.98
CA PRO A 880 27.42 -23.97 -1.98
C PRO A 880 27.52 -24.58 -0.56
N PRO A 881 26.99 -25.81 -0.34
CA PRO A 881 26.84 -26.37 0.99
C PRO A 881 28.18 -26.66 1.68
N TYR A 882 28.20 -26.47 3.00
CA TYR A 882 29.34 -26.81 3.85
C TYR A 882 29.29 -28.29 4.27
N PHE A 883 30.26 -29.09 3.82
CA PHE A 883 30.40 -30.51 4.20
C PHE A 883 31.26 -30.71 5.45
N TYR A 884 30.62 -31.02 6.58
CA TYR A 884 31.28 -31.20 7.88
C TYR A 884 32.39 -32.27 7.88
N TYR A 885 32.23 -33.34 7.10
CA TYR A 885 33.19 -34.45 7.04
C TYR A 885 34.41 -34.19 6.13
N PHE A 886 34.38 -33.12 5.30
CA PHE A 886 35.46 -32.78 4.36
C PHE A 886 35.82 -31.27 4.37
N PRO A 887 36.12 -30.66 5.53
CA PRO A 887 36.21 -29.21 5.68
C PRO A 887 37.34 -28.54 4.86
N ARG A 888 38.35 -29.29 4.42
CA ARG A 888 39.42 -28.80 3.53
C ARG A 888 39.02 -28.73 2.06
N LYS A 889 37.93 -29.41 1.67
CA LYS A 889 37.41 -29.42 0.29
C LYS A 889 36.09 -28.64 0.17
N THR A 890 35.66 -27.97 1.24
CA THR A 890 34.42 -27.18 1.23
C THR A 890 34.71 -25.74 0.85
N TYR A 891 33.66 -25.09 0.37
CA TYR A 891 33.62 -23.65 0.28
C TYR A 891 33.55 -23.02 1.69
N HIS A 892 34.19 -21.88 1.86
CA HIS A 892 34.20 -21.07 3.09
C HIS A 892 33.86 -19.62 2.75
N HIS A 893 33.18 -18.95 3.66
CA HIS A 893 33.08 -17.50 3.67
C HIS A 893 34.37 -16.85 4.19
N PHE A 894 34.48 -15.54 3.99
CA PHE A 894 35.61 -14.69 4.35
C PHE A 894 35.08 -13.29 4.69
N PRO A 895 35.88 -12.47 5.39
CA PRO A 895 35.83 -12.23 6.83
C PRO A 895 34.49 -11.60 7.31
N THR A 896 34.50 -10.75 8.34
CA THR A 896 33.39 -10.42 9.26
C THR A 896 31.96 -10.53 8.71
N GLU A 897 31.21 -11.50 9.24
CA GLU A 897 29.77 -11.60 9.02
C GLU A 897 29.01 -10.67 9.97
N VAL A 898 27.94 -10.04 9.47
CA VAL A 898 26.93 -9.37 10.28
C VAL A 898 25.61 -10.08 10.05
N TRP A 899 25.19 -10.85 11.04
CA TRP A 899 23.94 -11.61 10.96
C TRP A 899 22.79 -10.79 11.52
N VAL A 900 21.90 -10.37 10.63
CA VAL A 900 20.66 -9.67 10.96
C VAL A 900 19.61 -10.73 11.26
N ARG A 901 19.13 -10.75 12.50
CA ARG A 901 18.16 -11.76 12.96
C ARG A 901 16.84 -11.13 13.27
N ASP A 902 15.77 -11.78 12.86
CA ASP A 902 14.43 -11.49 13.33
C ASP A 902 14.19 -12.14 14.70
N LEU A 903 14.62 -11.47 15.77
CA LEU A 903 14.53 -12.00 17.12
C LEU A 903 13.08 -11.96 17.61
N SER A 904 12.50 -13.15 17.72
CA SER A 904 11.13 -13.37 18.17
C SER A 904 11.06 -13.52 19.70
N VAL A 905 10.93 -12.43 20.45
CA VAL A 905 10.74 -12.53 21.91
C VAL A 905 9.25 -12.77 22.20
N LEU A 906 8.94 -13.92 22.82
CA LEU A 906 7.56 -14.33 23.18
C LEU A 906 6.59 -14.39 21.96
N LYS A 907 7.08 -14.88 20.80
CA LYS A 907 6.32 -15.18 19.56
C LYS A 907 5.50 -14.03 18.91
N LEU A 908 5.74 -12.76 19.24
CA LEU A 908 4.84 -11.66 18.83
C LEU A 908 5.56 -10.32 18.54
N VAL A 909 6.90 -10.26 18.60
CA VAL A 909 7.71 -9.11 18.16
C VAL A 909 8.93 -9.66 17.41
N ARG A 910 9.21 -9.18 16.19
CA ARG A 910 10.47 -9.44 15.48
C ARG A 910 11.34 -8.19 15.59
N PHE A 911 12.46 -8.26 16.30
CA PHE A 911 13.48 -7.22 16.26
C PHE A 911 14.56 -7.65 15.28
N GLY A 912 14.92 -6.81 14.31
CA GLY A 912 16.16 -6.99 13.55
C GLY A 912 17.36 -6.75 14.48
N VAL A 913 17.89 -7.81 15.07
CA VAL A 913 19.08 -7.73 15.93
C VAL A 913 20.29 -8.06 15.08
N GLU A 914 21.18 -7.09 14.97
CA GLU A 914 22.46 -7.27 14.29
C GLU A 914 23.46 -7.92 15.24
N LYS A 915 23.99 -9.06 14.81
CA LYS A 915 25.11 -9.70 15.47
C LYS A 915 26.32 -9.60 14.57
N VAL A 916 27.31 -8.81 14.99
CA VAL A 916 28.65 -8.83 14.39
C VAL A 916 29.34 -10.10 14.85
N CYS A 917 29.62 -10.99 13.89
CA CYS A 917 30.20 -12.30 14.11
C CYS A 917 31.73 -12.20 14.22
N ASP A 918 32.36 -13.33 14.58
CA ASP A 918 33.81 -13.39 14.52
C ASP A 918 34.37 -13.27 13.08
N ASN A 919 35.68 -13.07 12.99
CA ASN A 919 36.37 -12.89 11.72
C ASN A 919 36.74 -14.22 11.03
N THR A 920 36.18 -15.35 11.46
CA THR A 920 36.47 -16.65 10.86
C THR A 920 35.72 -16.86 9.54
N GLY A 921 34.69 -16.04 9.29
CA GLY A 921 33.78 -16.17 8.13
C GLY A 921 32.71 -17.25 8.33
N GLU A 922 32.93 -18.25 9.18
CA GLU A 922 32.03 -19.40 9.41
C GLU A 922 31.69 -19.56 10.90
N ASP A 923 31.42 -18.44 11.59
CA ASP A 923 31.08 -18.42 13.02
C ASP A 923 29.88 -19.35 13.31
N PRO A 924 30.06 -20.42 14.11
CA PRO A 924 29.01 -21.40 14.37
C PRO A 924 27.84 -20.80 15.17
N THR A 925 28.00 -19.59 15.71
CA THR A 925 26.99 -18.88 16.49
C THR A 925 26.22 -17.82 15.68
N CYS A 926 26.52 -17.69 14.39
CA CYS A 926 25.88 -16.75 13.46
C CYS A 926 24.94 -17.45 12.45
N CYS A 927 24.86 -17.05 11.17
CA CYS A 927 23.92 -17.68 10.23
C CYS A 927 24.12 -19.20 10.12
N ARG A 928 25.35 -19.69 10.38
CA ARG A 928 25.65 -21.13 10.43
C ARG A 928 24.92 -21.89 11.55
N SER A 929 24.36 -21.18 12.53
CA SER A 929 23.53 -21.76 13.59
C SER A 929 22.11 -22.10 13.13
N VAL A 930 21.69 -21.65 11.94
CA VAL A 930 20.36 -21.91 11.36
C VAL A 930 20.46 -22.64 10.03
N MET A 931 19.34 -23.22 9.57
CA MET A 931 19.24 -23.83 8.25
C MET A 931 18.63 -22.82 7.28
N GLY A 932 19.36 -22.47 6.21
CA GLY A 932 18.86 -21.62 5.13
C GLY A 932 17.67 -22.25 4.41
N ARG A 933 16.51 -21.58 4.45
CA ARG A 933 15.23 -22.09 3.91
C ARG A 933 14.29 -21.01 3.38
N SER A 934 14.64 -19.73 3.52
CA SER A 934 13.80 -18.61 3.14
C SER A 934 14.40 -17.87 1.95
N ILE A 935 13.66 -17.84 0.84
CA ILE A 935 13.96 -16.95 -0.29
C ILE A 935 13.45 -15.54 0.02
N SER A 936 12.40 -15.40 0.84
CA SER A 936 11.91 -14.08 1.26
C SER A 936 12.96 -13.31 2.06
N ASP A 937 13.67 -13.98 2.98
CA ASP A 937 14.73 -13.36 3.77
C ASP A 937 15.92 -12.96 2.90
N HIS A 938 16.11 -13.65 1.75
CA HIS A 938 17.12 -13.31 0.76
C HIS A 938 16.79 -12.01 0.01
N LEU A 939 15.52 -11.70 -0.21
CA LEU A 939 15.13 -10.58 -1.08
C LEU A 939 15.05 -9.24 -0.34
N THR A 940 15.08 -9.22 0.98
CA THR A 940 14.92 -7.99 1.78
C THR A 940 16.02 -7.90 2.83
N TYR A 941 16.72 -6.78 2.87
CA TYR A 941 17.78 -6.48 3.84
C TYR A 941 17.54 -5.10 4.44
N PHE A 942 17.46 -5.01 5.77
CA PHE A 942 17.15 -3.76 6.48
C PHE A 942 15.84 -3.07 6.04
N GLY A 943 14.85 -3.85 5.58
CA GLY A 943 13.59 -3.34 5.04
C GLY A 943 13.69 -2.76 3.61
N VAL A 944 14.85 -2.88 2.96
CA VAL A 944 15.05 -2.52 1.55
C VAL A 944 14.96 -3.76 0.69
N ASP A 945 14.10 -3.71 -0.32
CA ASP A 945 13.90 -4.82 -1.26
C ASP A 945 14.98 -4.84 -2.35
N LEU A 946 15.71 -5.94 -2.46
CA LEU A 946 16.82 -6.17 -3.39
C LEU A 946 16.40 -7.06 -4.57
N MET A 947 15.25 -6.74 -5.15
CA MET A 947 14.65 -7.42 -6.31
C MET A 947 14.32 -6.44 -7.45
N CYS A 948 14.04 -6.96 -8.65
CA CYS A 948 13.76 -6.13 -9.83
C CYS A 948 12.25 -5.87 -9.97
N GLU A 949 11.84 -4.62 -10.20
CA GLU A 949 10.41 -4.19 -10.25
C GLU A 949 9.66 -4.63 -11.51
N SER A 950 10.37 -5.06 -12.54
CA SER A 950 9.79 -5.64 -13.76
C SER A 950 10.86 -6.51 -14.41
N TRP A 951 10.51 -7.59 -15.12
CA TRP A 951 11.12 -7.96 -16.42
C TRP A 951 10.67 -9.35 -16.90
N ARG A 952 10.08 -9.39 -18.11
CA ARG A 952 10.11 -10.56 -19.02
C ARG A 952 11.20 -10.25 -20.07
N GLN A 953 12.37 -10.89 -19.95
CA GLN A 953 13.56 -10.82 -20.84
C GLN A 953 14.34 -9.49 -20.91
N CYS A 954 15.39 -9.29 -20.09
CA CYS A 954 16.55 -8.37 -20.28
C CYS A 954 16.47 -7.19 -21.31
N ASN A 955 15.34 -6.48 -21.54
CA ASN A 955 15.31 -5.31 -22.42
C ASN A 955 15.67 -4.09 -21.60
N ILE A 956 16.36 -3.20 -22.27
CA ILE A 956 16.97 -2.04 -21.67
C ILE A 956 16.21 -0.85 -22.21
N VAL A 957 15.50 -0.13 -21.34
CA VAL A 957 14.79 1.09 -21.74
C VAL A 957 15.79 2.24 -21.75
N MET A 958 16.03 2.82 -22.92
CA MET A 958 16.88 4.00 -23.11
C MET A 958 16.07 5.08 -23.80
N SER A 959 16.09 6.31 -23.26
CA SER A 959 15.49 7.46 -23.93
C SER A 959 16.45 8.04 -24.97
N ASN A 960 15.90 8.64 -26.04
CA ASN A 960 16.70 9.25 -27.11
C ASN A 960 17.67 10.33 -26.60
N GLU A 961 17.38 10.95 -25.45
CA GLU A 961 18.22 12.01 -24.86
C GLU A 961 19.50 11.48 -24.21
N VAL A 962 19.47 10.27 -23.65
CA VAL A 962 20.63 9.64 -23.01
C VAL A 962 21.35 8.63 -23.91
N GLU A 963 20.73 8.22 -25.02
CA GLU A 963 21.33 7.31 -26.00
C GLU A 963 22.67 7.83 -26.53
N ARG A 964 22.85 9.16 -26.64
CA ARG A 964 24.13 9.79 -27.01
C ARG A 964 25.30 9.51 -26.06
N TYR A 965 25.01 9.16 -24.80
CA TYR A 965 26.00 8.77 -23.80
C TYR A 965 26.24 7.26 -23.78
N SER A 966 25.49 6.51 -24.58
CA SER A 966 25.59 5.06 -24.68
C SER A 966 26.49 4.66 -25.85
N ARG A 967 27.31 3.64 -25.61
CA ARG A 967 28.07 2.93 -26.64
C ARG A 967 27.76 1.44 -26.53
N LYS A 968 27.72 0.76 -27.67
CA LYS A 968 27.60 -0.70 -27.75
C LYS A 968 28.89 -1.31 -28.26
N ASP A 969 29.33 -2.41 -27.66
CA ASP A 969 30.43 -3.20 -28.22
C ASP A 969 29.95 -4.14 -29.34
N SER A 970 30.88 -4.91 -29.93
CA SER A 970 30.58 -5.88 -30.99
C SER A 970 29.69 -7.04 -30.55
N LYS A 971 29.50 -7.24 -29.23
CA LYS A 971 28.62 -8.26 -28.64
C LYS A 971 27.25 -7.70 -28.26
N GLY A 972 27.05 -6.39 -28.44
CA GLY A 972 25.81 -5.69 -28.10
C GLY A 972 25.75 -5.18 -26.66
N ASN A 973 26.80 -5.37 -25.85
CA ASN A 973 26.84 -4.90 -24.46
C ASN A 973 26.78 -3.37 -24.40
N ILE A 974 26.10 -2.83 -23.39
CA ILE A 974 25.80 -1.41 -23.29
C ILE A 974 26.69 -0.76 -22.23
N PHE A 975 27.33 0.35 -22.60
CA PHE A 975 28.07 1.20 -21.66
C PHE A 975 27.52 2.62 -21.75
N MET A 976 26.98 3.16 -20.66
CA MET A 976 26.55 4.55 -20.57
C MET A 976 27.53 5.35 -19.74
N SER A 977 28.25 6.29 -20.34
CA SER A 977 29.35 7.00 -19.66
C SER A 977 29.15 8.52 -19.71
N ARG A 978 29.38 9.20 -18.58
CA ARG A 978 29.38 10.67 -18.52
C ARG A 978 30.73 11.21 -18.99
N THR A 979 30.92 11.35 -20.29
CA THR A 979 31.91 12.29 -20.82
C THR A 979 31.31 13.71 -20.76
N VAL A 980 31.80 14.58 -19.87
CA VAL A 980 31.34 16.00 -19.80
C VAL A 980 32.03 16.84 -20.90
N PRO A 981 31.50 18.03 -21.23
CA PRO A 981 31.17 18.49 -22.59
C PRO A 981 32.40 18.97 -23.37
N SER A 982 32.41 18.76 -24.70
CA SER A 982 33.35 19.46 -25.58
C SER A 982 33.03 20.96 -25.60
N THR A 983 33.70 21.73 -24.75
CA THR A 983 34.07 23.09 -25.12
C THR A 983 34.95 23.03 -26.37
N GLU A 984 34.62 23.87 -27.36
CA GLU A 984 35.31 24.10 -28.64
C GLU A 984 35.05 23.10 -29.78
N THR A 985 33.87 23.18 -30.41
CA THR A 985 33.80 23.07 -31.88
C THR A 985 34.31 24.38 -32.49
N LYS A 986 35.63 24.53 -32.58
CA LYS A 986 36.21 25.37 -33.63
C LYS A 986 35.96 24.66 -34.95
N THR A 987 35.14 25.30 -35.77
CA THR A 987 35.01 25.08 -37.21
C THR A 987 36.37 24.81 -37.85
N LEU A 988 36.57 23.58 -38.33
CA LEU A 988 37.58 23.26 -39.32
C LEU A 988 36.88 22.52 -40.45
N SER A 989 36.49 23.30 -41.45
CA SER A 989 36.18 22.84 -42.79
C SER A 989 37.34 21.98 -43.30
N LYS A 990 37.05 20.75 -43.70
CA LYS A 990 37.88 20.05 -44.69
C LYS A 990 36.99 19.52 -45.80
N THR A 991 36.92 20.34 -46.84
CA THR A 991 36.91 19.87 -48.23
C THR A 991 37.95 18.76 -48.41
N GLY A 992 37.51 17.68 -49.07
CA GLY A 992 38.26 16.84 -50.01
C GLY A 992 39.69 16.44 -49.66
N VAL A 993 39.96 15.14 -49.68
CA VAL A 993 40.58 14.45 -50.83
C VAL A 993 40.94 13.03 -50.39
N SER A 994 40.69 12.11 -51.31
CA SER A 994 41.04 10.70 -51.38
C SER A 994 42.44 10.33 -50.87
N SER A 995 42.59 9.13 -50.31
CA SER A 995 43.19 7.95 -50.96
C SER A 995 43.90 7.04 -49.96
N LEU A 996 43.81 5.73 -50.27
CA LEU A 996 44.66 4.60 -49.88
C LEU A 996 44.43 3.98 -48.50
#